data_AF-A0A350P7T3-F1
#
_entry.id   AF-A0A350P7T3-F1
#
_cell.length_a   1.000
_cell.length_b   1.000
_cell.length_c   1.000
_cell.angle_alpha   90.00
_cell.angle_beta   90.00
_cell.angle_gamma   90.00
#
_symmetry.space_group_name_H-M   'P 1'
#
loop_
_entity.id
_entity.type
_entity.pdbx_description
1 polymer ?
#
loop_
_entity_poly.entity_id
_entity_poly.type
_entity_poly.pdbx_seq_one_letter_code
_entity_poly.pdbx_strand_id
1 'polypeptide(L)'
;MTRYVFLDTETTGLNPHKGGHRIIDLACIEYRDGKQTGKVFNTQINPEGKKSTKGAFKVHKISGEELVAKPTFKEVSEDFINFIKDAHLVIYNASFDIQFINSELNRINYPSSINDICSEITCAMELTKLKFNSEKNISQDNACKRYGIDISHRKTHGALIDAALCAELFFKLTDETITPLERTPQSKPHRDPKLLTIPRAYKSKLDGTFIQQNFCKNSECANFGVVALNPEKYQNGKPKKGLRNGYKLTTNKNEYLLTCKLCGQSSVIINNQSFGKELERQAAINRQEEPSCPNTGDSGTPYGQRHYYIPESYEVRKGTAVLKPRCTNVGKGIFSNPELYTLSGKTRPTEVIKKQVSKSVARGRKPTVQELEEQRLGSQRIKCESCNTRFSVKLDPQQRHYMRDRNLPLFLNLMNKGIINREEEKLDMSAKVIYGKIDFFYEQALAFDAYHSQLIDHAVATKTLNLSTDRLHHTTNWGDHDIPRPTPLVVTSTVDNHSGYVFASTLNFDFTSDSDYIKKEYKEKKDSDKESYYRRYAQYVLNDAEVEEIARQTNADVAMQMPTQGLLVNQTYSMLTHFAVIKEMLRTAWHINLYADNDSGFKTAISGVFQDWLADGTMRAFQVFTERSGNNQLLDKSTAELIKKRDLELQQDFPSLSKEERLNLLWSQQLSNRVTLKGSKSEWIVSPNMLSRFAGFLPLTNIKGFEPEKIASLLNSASLNGVDNWFQILRRHINYYERPVTSGTNSKRWNAYSGYNPKWMAKLMEVKRIYHNYCSTNERSLREEYKGKRQLMPKPTSPAMRLNLTTDLFTAEDIISFSFNKEIFTNKSMI
;
A
#
# COMPACT_ATOMS: atom_id res chain seq x y z
N MET A 1 62.13 -39.49 1.20
CA MET A 1 61.18 -39.10 0.14
C MET A 1 59.93 -38.61 0.83
N THR A 2 59.54 -37.35 0.59
CA THR A 2 58.38 -36.76 1.27
C THR A 2 57.11 -37.09 0.48
N ARG A 3 56.13 -37.67 1.18
CA ARG A 3 54.83 -38.04 0.62
C ARG A 3 53.84 -36.93 0.96
N TYR A 4 53.38 -36.21 -0.06
CA TYR A 4 52.36 -35.18 0.09
C TYR A 4 50.98 -35.73 -0.27
N VAL A 5 49.97 -35.35 0.50
CA VAL A 5 48.57 -35.60 0.17
C VAL A 5 47.83 -34.27 0.18
N PHE A 6 47.22 -33.92 -0.96
CA PHE A 6 46.39 -32.72 -1.06
C PHE A 6 44.93 -33.08 -0.84
N LEU A 7 44.27 -32.40 0.08
CA LEU A 7 42.91 -32.72 0.50
C LEU A 7 41.99 -31.50 0.42
N ASP A 8 40.73 -31.75 0.10
CA ASP A 8 39.64 -30.76 0.16
C ASP A 8 38.29 -31.46 0.47
N THR A 9 37.34 -30.72 1.04
CA THR A 9 36.00 -31.21 1.37
C THR A 9 34.87 -30.26 0.95
N GLU A 10 33.76 -30.84 0.48
CA GLU A 10 32.48 -30.13 0.41
C GLU A 10 31.57 -30.58 1.56
N THR A 11 30.77 -29.65 2.07
CA THR A 11 30.01 -29.87 3.31
C THR A 11 28.58 -29.30 3.22
N THR A 12 27.69 -29.80 4.06
CA THR A 12 26.30 -29.31 4.13
C THR A 12 26.16 -27.88 4.69
N GLY A 13 27.22 -27.30 5.25
CA GLY A 13 27.21 -25.96 5.85
C GLY A 13 28.56 -25.62 6.48
N LEU A 14 28.65 -24.51 7.23
CA LEU A 14 29.97 -23.94 7.57
C LEU A 14 30.58 -24.43 8.89
N ASN A 15 29.85 -25.20 9.71
CA ASN A 15 30.36 -25.59 11.03
C ASN A 15 29.75 -26.91 11.54
N PRO A 16 30.55 -27.94 11.86
CA PRO A 16 30.02 -29.23 12.30
C PRO A 16 29.43 -29.20 13.71
N HIS A 17 29.87 -28.30 14.61
CA HIS A 17 29.40 -28.25 16.01
C HIS A 17 28.14 -27.41 16.21
N LYS A 18 28.06 -26.21 15.62
CA LYS A 18 26.90 -25.29 15.79
C LYS A 18 25.67 -25.71 15.00
N GLY A 19 25.85 -26.53 13.98
CA GLY A 19 24.77 -26.92 13.07
C GLY A 19 24.68 -28.41 12.81
N GLY A 20 25.59 -29.25 13.35
CA GLY A 20 25.64 -30.67 12.99
C GLY A 20 25.88 -30.89 11.50
N HIS A 21 26.62 -29.99 10.84
CA HIS A 21 26.95 -30.11 9.41
C HIS A 21 27.95 -31.25 9.19
N ARG A 22 27.96 -31.76 7.97
CA ARG A 22 28.63 -33.01 7.59
C ARG A 22 29.30 -32.90 6.23
N ILE A 23 30.31 -33.74 6.02
CA ILE A 23 31.03 -33.89 4.75
C ILE A 23 30.11 -34.58 3.75
N ILE A 24 30.11 -34.11 2.50
CA ILE A 24 29.33 -34.66 1.38
C ILE A 24 30.19 -35.00 0.15
N ASP A 25 31.40 -34.46 0.07
CA ASP A 25 32.40 -34.79 -0.94
C ASP A 25 33.78 -34.70 -0.27
N LEU A 26 34.62 -35.70 -0.46
CA LEU A 26 35.96 -35.80 0.14
C LEU A 26 36.94 -36.32 -0.91
N ALA A 27 37.99 -35.54 -1.17
CA ALA A 27 39.01 -35.90 -2.13
C ALA A 27 40.43 -35.75 -1.56
N CYS A 28 41.31 -36.66 -1.97
CA CYS A 28 42.73 -36.68 -1.64
C CYS A 28 43.56 -37.07 -2.87
N ILE A 29 44.65 -36.35 -3.13
CA ILE A 29 45.56 -36.63 -4.25
C ILE A 29 46.99 -36.81 -3.72
N GLU A 30 47.62 -37.94 -4.05
CA GLU A 30 48.98 -38.24 -3.61
C GLU A 30 50.05 -37.71 -4.58
N TYR A 31 51.07 -37.08 -4.01
CA TYR A 31 52.31 -36.68 -4.67
C TYR A 31 53.52 -37.26 -3.93
N ARG A 32 54.53 -37.66 -4.69
CA ARG A 32 55.86 -38.05 -4.16
C ARG A 32 56.93 -37.30 -4.94
N ASP A 33 57.87 -36.71 -4.22
CA ASP A 33 58.98 -35.94 -4.80
C ASP A 33 58.52 -34.89 -5.84
N GLY A 34 57.43 -34.19 -5.52
CA GLY A 34 56.84 -33.13 -6.37
C GLY A 34 56.06 -33.62 -7.59
N LYS A 35 55.87 -34.94 -7.78
CA LYS A 35 55.12 -35.52 -8.90
C LYS A 35 53.90 -36.30 -8.43
N GLN A 36 52.80 -36.17 -9.17
CA GLN A 36 51.57 -36.89 -8.88
C GLN A 36 51.79 -38.40 -9.11
N THR A 37 51.41 -39.24 -8.15
CA THR A 37 51.62 -40.69 -8.26
C THR A 37 50.51 -41.40 -9.03
N GLY A 38 49.42 -40.69 -9.32
CA GLY A 38 48.19 -41.25 -9.90
C GLY A 38 47.22 -41.82 -8.86
N LYS A 39 47.64 -41.95 -7.59
CA LYS A 39 46.73 -42.38 -6.51
C LYS A 39 45.82 -41.21 -6.11
N VAL A 40 44.51 -41.46 -6.18
CA VAL A 40 43.46 -40.51 -5.81
C VAL A 40 42.42 -41.25 -4.97
N PHE A 41 42.04 -40.68 -3.84
CA PHE A 41 40.84 -41.03 -3.10
C PHE A 41 39.80 -39.95 -3.39
N ASN A 42 38.63 -40.31 -3.90
CA ASN A 42 37.57 -39.34 -4.16
C ASN A 42 36.22 -40.01 -3.98
N THR A 43 35.44 -39.55 -3.00
CA THR A 43 34.13 -40.12 -2.72
C THR A 43 33.13 -39.06 -2.30
N GLN A 44 31.94 -39.14 -2.88
CA GLN A 44 30.77 -38.47 -2.34
C GLN A 44 30.23 -39.27 -1.14
N ILE A 45 29.74 -38.56 -0.14
CA ILE A 45 29.38 -39.14 1.16
C ILE A 45 27.92 -38.82 1.48
N ASN A 46 27.16 -39.84 1.91
CA ASN A 46 25.82 -39.66 2.42
C ASN A 46 25.88 -38.95 3.79
N PRO A 47 25.31 -37.74 3.95
CA PRO A 47 25.35 -37.00 5.20
C PRO A 47 24.29 -37.48 6.22
N GLU A 48 23.72 -38.66 6.03
CA GLU A 48 22.74 -39.32 6.90
C GLU A 48 21.54 -38.41 7.24
N GLY A 49 20.89 -37.88 6.19
CA GLY A 49 19.69 -37.04 6.31
C GLY A 49 19.94 -35.56 6.60
N LYS A 50 21.20 -35.13 6.78
CA LYS A 50 21.52 -33.71 6.96
C LYS A 50 21.42 -32.94 5.63
N LYS A 51 20.53 -31.94 5.58
CA LYS A 51 20.33 -31.10 4.39
C LYS A 51 21.38 -30.00 4.27
N SER A 52 21.88 -29.77 3.04
CA SER A 52 22.73 -28.62 2.73
C SER A 52 21.99 -27.29 2.92
N THR A 53 22.68 -26.31 3.50
CA THR A 53 22.18 -24.94 3.57
C THR A 53 22.09 -24.33 2.17
N LYS A 54 21.23 -23.30 2.01
CA LYS A 54 21.14 -22.54 0.75
C LYS A 54 22.48 -21.90 0.34
N GLY A 55 23.36 -21.63 1.32
CA GLY A 55 24.71 -21.11 1.08
C GLY A 55 25.62 -22.18 0.47
N ALA A 56 25.76 -23.32 1.14
CA ALA A 56 26.57 -24.44 0.67
C ALA A 56 26.13 -24.93 -0.73
N PHE A 57 24.83 -25.13 -0.93
CA PHE A 57 24.29 -25.59 -2.22
C PHE A 57 24.59 -24.62 -3.38
N LYS A 58 24.69 -23.31 -3.13
CA LYS A 58 25.06 -22.34 -4.17
C LYS A 58 26.50 -22.50 -4.64
N VAL A 59 27.37 -23.07 -3.79
CA VAL A 59 28.81 -23.25 -4.03
C VAL A 59 29.08 -24.58 -4.74
N HIS A 60 28.70 -25.71 -4.14
CA HIS A 60 29.02 -27.06 -4.64
C HIS A 60 27.99 -27.64 -5.63
N LYS A 61 26.75 -27.15 -5.63
CA LYS A 61 25.63 -27.64 -6.48
C LYS A 61 25.21 -29.11 -6.34
N ILE A 62 25.88 -29.91 -5.52
CA ILE A 62 25.47 -31.28 -5.14
C ILE A 62 24.10 -31.29 -4.44
N SER A 63 23.13 -32.04 -4.99
CA SER A 63 21.79 -32.16 -4.41
C SER A 63 21.73 -33.25 -3.32
N GLY A 64 20.80 -33.12 -2.36
CA GLY A 64 20.65 -34.13 -1.30
C GLY A 64 20.14 -35.48 -1.81
N GLU A 65 19.44 -35.50 -2.94
CA GLU A 65 18.89 -36.72 -3.57
C GLU A 65 20.00 -37.57 -4.19
N GLU A 66 21.02 -36.93 -4.79
CA GLU A 66 22.20 -37.61 -5.36
C GLU A 66 23.06 -38.33 -4.31
N LEU A 67 22.96 -37.91 -3.04
CA LEU A 67 23.79 -38.39 -1.93
C LEU A 67 23.16 -39.58 -1.18
N VAL A 68 21.88 -39.87 -1.38
CA VAL A 68 21.18 -40.92 -0.60
C VAL A 68 21.78 -42.31 -0.85
N ALA A 69 22.17 -42.60 -2.08
CA ALA A 69 22.74 -43.89 -2.49
C ALA A 69 24.27 -43.97 -2.32
N LYS A 70 24.92 -42.93 -1.78
CA LYS A 70 26.37 -42.88 -1.56
C LYS A 70 26.75 -43.53 -0.23
N PRO A 71 27.99 -44.00 -0.06
CA PRO A 71 28.43 -44.56 1.21
C PRO A 71 28.45 -43.47 2.29
N THR A 72 28.24 -43.87 3.54
CA THR A 72 28.42 -43.04 4.73
C THR A 72 29.90 -42.83 5.04
N PHE A 73 30.24 -41.81 5.83
CA PHE A 73 31.63 -41.57 6.24
C PHE A 73 32.23 -42.80 6.93
N LYS A 74 31.44 -43.52 7.74
CA LYS A 74 31.87 -44.73 8.44
C LYS A 74 32.36 -45.81 7.47
N GLU A 75 31.63 -46.01 6.38
CA GLU A 75 31.95 -47.05 5.37
C GLU A 75 33.23 -46.73 4.60
N VAL A 76 33.56 -45.45 4.39
CA VAL A 76 34.77 -45.03 3.66
C VAL A 76 35.95 -44.67 4.56
N SER A 77 35.75 -44.67 5.88
CA SER A 77 36.71 -44.11 6.84
C SER A 77 38.04 -44.87 6.87
N GLU A 78 38.02 -46.19 6.78
CA GLU A 78 39.23 -47.02 6.81
C GLU A 78 40.12 -46.76 5.58
N ASP A 79 39.53 -46.77 4.38
CA ASP A 79 40.23 -46.46 3.13
C ASP A 79 40.80 -45.04 3.14
N PHE A 80 40.02 -44.08 3.63
CA PHE A 80 40.46 -42.69 3.77
C PHE A 80 41.65 -42.56 4.73
N ILE A 81 41.54 -43.15 5.92
CA ILE A 81 42.61 -43.09 6.94
C ILE A 81 43.89 -43.73 6.40
N ASN A 82 43.78 -44.90 5.79
CA ASN A 82 44.93 -45.58 5.17
C ASN A 82 45.55 -44.74 4.05
N PHE A 83 44.75 -43.97 3.31
CA PHE A 83 45.26 -43.07 2.28
C PHE A 83 46.10 -41.93 2.87
N ILE A 84 45.67 -41.30 3.97
CA ILE A 84 46.37 -40.13 4.54
C ILE A 84 47.44 -40.48 5.56
N LYS A 85 47.46 -41.72 6.07
CA LYS A 85 48.37 -42.17 7.13
C LYS A 85 49.84 -41.87 6.80
N ASP A 86 50.56 -41.29 7.76
CA ASP A 86 51.98 -40.93 7.66
C ASP A 86 52.34 -39.99 6.49
N ALA A 87 51.35 -39.31 5.89
CA ALA A 87 51.59 -38.33 4.82
C ALA A 87 51.67 -36.90 5.37
N HIS A 88 52.37 -36.04 4.62
CA HIS A 88 52.30 -34.59 4.77
C HIS A 88 51.02 -34.09 4.10
N LEU A 89 50.02 -33.77 4.91
CA LEU A 89 48.73 -33.32 4.45
C LEU A 89 48.76 -31.82 4.14
N VAL A 90 48.35 -31.43 2.94
CA VAL A 90 48.27 -30.03 2.52
C VAL A 90 46.84 -29.69 2.12
N ILE A 91 46.27 -28.69 2.77
CA ILE A 91 44.88 -28.25 2.56
C ILE A 91 44.87 -26.74 2.39
N TYR A 92 44.05 -26.21 1.49
CA TYR A 92 44.02 -24.77 1.27
C TYR A 92 43.54 -24.03 2.54
N ASN A 93 42.39 -24.40 3.08
CA ASN A 93 41.89 -23.87 4.35
C ASN A 93 41.86 -24.94 5.44
N ALA A 94 43.04 -25.44 5.83
CA ALA A 94 43.19 -26.59 6.73
C ALA A 94 42.32 -26.53 8.00
N SER A 95 42.16 -25.35 8.61
CA SER A 95 41.34 -25.20 9.82
C SER A 95 39.87 -25.63 9.66
N PHE A 96 39.32 -25.46 8.45
CA PHE A 96 37.95 -25.84 8.13
C PHE A 96 37.83 -27.36 7.99
N ASP A 97 38.62 -27.95 7.08
CA ASP A 97 38.56 -29.39 6.76
C ASP A 97 38.95 -30.26 7.96
N ILE A 98 39.98 -29.89 8.73
CA ILE A 98 40.38 -30.58 9.96
C ILE A 98 39.22 -30.66 10.95
N GLN A 99 38.47 -29.56 11.12
CA GLN A 99 37.33 -29.53 12.03
C GLN A 99 36.23 -30.51 11.59
N PHE A 100 35.96 -30.58 10.29
CA PHE A 100 34.97 -31.50 9.74
C PHE A 100 35.43 -32.96 9.85
N ILE A 101 36.67 -33.27 9.45
CA ILE A 101 37.20 -34.63 9.48
C ILE A 101 37.27 -35.15 10.91
N ASN A 102 37.78 -34.36 11.86
CA ASN A 102 37.79 -34.76 13.27
C ASN A 102 36.37 -34.92 13.84
N SER A 103 35.41 -34.10 13.40
CA SER A 103 34.01 -34.31 13.79
C SER A 103 33.44 -35.61 13.24
N GLU A 104 33.83 -36.05 12.04
CA GLU A 104 33.39 -37.30 11.44
C GLU A 104 34.07 -38.51 12.09
N LEU A 105 35.37 -38.44 12.37
CA LEU A 105 36.14 -39.44 13.12
C LEU A 105 35.58 -39.64 14.53
N ASN A 106 35.23 -38.56 15.23
CA ASN A 106 34.61 -38.63 16.56
C ASN A 106 33.23 -39.30 16.52
N ARG A 107 32.44 -39.14 15.45
CA ARG A 107 31.12 -39.78 15.31
C ARG A 107 31.21 -41.29 15.19
N ILE A 108 32.31 -41.80 14.64
CA ILE A 108 32.56 -43.24 14.50
C ILE A 108 33.41 -43.79 15.66
N ASN A 109 33.69 -42.98 16.68
CA ASN A 109 34.56 -43.31 17.83
C ASN A 109 35.97 -43.77 17.41
N TYR A 110 36.54 -43.15 16.36
CA TYR A 110 37.93 -43.41 16.00
C TYR A 110 38.87 -42.83 17.06
N PRO A 111 39.91 -43.56 17.52
CA PRO A 111 40.68 -43.20 18.72
C PRO A 111 41.67 -42.03 18.54
N SER A 112 41.89 -41.59 17.30
CA SER A 112 42.92 -40.61 16.94
C SER A 112 42.33 -39.48 16.09
N SER A 113 42.88 -38.27 16.23
CA SER A 113 42.53 -37.15 15.35
C SER A 113 43.34 -37.19 14.06
N ILE A 114 42.94 -36.43 13.05
CA ILE A 114 43.71 -36.30 11.80
C ILE A 114 45.14 -35.82 12.04
N ASN A 115 45.38 -35.03 13.10
CA ASN A 115 46.71 -34.56 13.48
C ASN A 115 47.62 -35.68 13.98
N ASP A 116 47.04 -36.76 14.52
CA ASP A 116 47.78 -37.91 15.04
C ASP A 116 48.02 -38.97 13.93
N ILE A 117 47.23 -38.93 12.86
CA ILE A 117 47.28 -39.87 11.73
C ILE A 117 48.30 -39.43 10.66
N CYS A 118 48.46 -38.11 10.46
CA CYS A 118 49.34 -37.54 9.45
C CYS A 118 50.72 -37.20 10.04
N SER A 119 51.76 -37.17 9.21
CA SER A 119 53.11 -36.80 9.69
C SER A 119 53.24 -35.29 9.93
N GLU A 120 52.56 -34.48 9.11
CA GLU A 120 52.54 -33.03 9.19
C GLU A 120 51.27 -32.51 8.49
N ILE A 121 50.75 -31.36 8.92
CA ILE A 121 49.63 -30.69 8.24
C ILE A 121 50.00 -29.23 7.93
N THR A 122 49.87 -28.84 6.67
CA THR A 122 50.14 -27.47 6.20
C THR A 122 48.89 -26.80 5.64
N CYS A 123 48.67 -25.55 6.04
CA CYS A 123 47.60 -24.69 5.53
C CYS A 123 48.14 -23.81 4.38
N ALA A 124 47.78 -24.12 3.14
CA ALA A 124 48.28 -23.38 1.97
C ALA A 124 47.73 -21.93 1.89
N MET A 125 46.58 -21.63 2.51
CA MET A 125 46.06 -20.26 2.64
C MET A 125 46.96 -19.39 3.52
N GLU A 126 47.54 -19.93 4.60
CA GLU A 126 48.49 -19.18 5.43
C GLU A 126 49.83 -19.00 4.71
N LEU A 127 50.32 -20.00 3.98
CA LEU A 127 51.48 -19.84 3.09
C LEU A 127 51.23 -18.75 2.03
N THR A 128 50.03 -18.69 1.46
CA THR A 128 49.64 -17.66 0.51
C THR A 128 49.68 -16.26 1.13
N LYS A 129 49.20 -16.09 2.35
CA LYS A 129 49.23 -14.80 3.06
C LYS A 129 50.65 -14.32 3.32
N LEU A 130 51.52 -15.23 3.76
CA LEU A 130 52.94 -14.95 3.96
C LEU A 130 53.61 -14.53 2.64
N LYS A 131 53.43 -15.33 1.58
CA LYS A 131 54.05 -15.09 0.27
C LYS A 131 53.54 -13.80 -0.41
N PHE A 132 52.29 -13.39 -0.17
CA PHE A 132 51.72 -12.16 -0.73
C PHE A 132 51.81 -10.95 0.21
N ASN A 133 52.45 -11.10 1.38
CA ASN A 133 52.53 -10.06 2.41
C ASN A 133 51.16 -9.42 2.72
N SER A 134 50.15 -10.27 2.95
CA SER A 134 48.75 -9.84 3.15
C SER A 134 48.23 -10.25 4.52
N GLU A 135 47.72 -9.29 5.27
CA GLU A 135 47.02 -9.52 6.55
C GLU A 135 45.64 -10.18 6.36
N LYS A 136 45.08 -10.13 5.15
CA LYS A 136 43.76 -10.71 4.82
C LYS A 136 43.90 -12.08 4.18
N ASN A 137 42.99 -12.98 4.52
CA ASN A 137 42.84 -14.27 3.84
C ASN A 137 42.52 -14.07 2.34
N ILE A 138 43.23 -14.80 1.50
CA ILE A 138 43.08 -14.76 0.04
C ILE A 138 42.42 -16.08 -0.38
N SER A 139 41.39 -16.02 -1.23
CA SER A 139 40.75 -17.24 -1.75
C SER A 139 41.67 -18.01 -2.69
N GLN A 140 41.49 -19.33 -2.76
CA GLN A 140 42.27 -20.21 -3.64
C GLN A 140 42.22 -19.74 -5.10
N ASP A 141 41.05 -19.33 -5.58
CA ASP A 141 40.90 -18.73 -6.93
C ASP A 141 41.80 -17.53 -7.15
N ASN A 142 41.86 -16.62 -6.17
CA ASN A 142 42.64 -15.40 -6.30
C ASN A 142 44.14 -15.70 -6.22
N ALA A 143 44.53 -16.70 -5.43
CA ALA A 143 45.90 -17.16 -5.36
C ALA A 143 46.33 -17.86 -6.66
N CYS A 144 45.50 -18.78 -7.18
CA CYS A 144 45.69 -19.45 -8.47
C CYS A 144 45.86 -18.43 -9.61
N LYS A 145 44.96 -17.44 -9.70
CA LYS A 145 45.03 -16.37 -10.71
C LYS A 145 46.32 -15.55 -10.62
N ARG A 146 46.84 -15.30 -9.42
CA ARG A 146 48.10 -14.56 -9.26
C ARG A 146 49.32 -15.38 -9.69
N TYR A 147 49.24 -16.70 -9.65
CA TYR A 147 50.27 -17.61 -10.15
C TYR A 147 50.03 -18.11 -11.58
N GLY A 148 49.08 -17.48 -12.30
CA GLY A 148 48.74 -17.86 -13.67
C GLY A 148 48.20 -19.29 -13.82
N ILE A 149 47.66 -19.88 -12.74
CA ILE A 149 47.02 -21.19 -12.77
C ILE A 149 45.63 -21.03 -13.42
N ASP A 150 45.34 -21.84 -14.43
CA ASP A 150 44.03 -21.82 -15.09
C ASP A 150 42.96 -22.49 -14.23
N ILE A 151 41.93 -21.73 -13.89
CA ILE A 151 40.77 -22.22 -13.13
C ILE A 151 39.51 -22.33 -13.99
N SER A 152 39.61 -22.13 -15.32
CA SER A 152 38.47 -22.11 -16.24
C SER A 152 37.67 -23.42 -16.26
N HIS A 153 38.35 -24.55 -16.02
CA HIS A 153 37.77 -25.88 -15.91
C HIS A 153 36.92 -26.07 -14.63
N ARG A 154 37.08 -25.20 -13.63
CA ARG A 154 36.32 -25.19 -12.36
C ARG A 154 35.03 -24.38 -12.51
N LYS A 155 34.00 -24.97 -13.13
CA LYS A 155 32.68 -24.32 -13.28
C LYS A 155 31.90 -24.22 -11.96
N THR A 156 32.09 -25.16 -11.06
CA THR A 156 31.55 -25.23 -9.69
C THR A 156 32.63 -25.75 -8.76
N HIS A 157 32.50 -25.48 -7.46
CA HIS A 157 33.36 -26.09 -6.45
C HIS A 157 33.13 -27.61 -6.38
N GLY A 158 34.20 -28.36 -6.10
CA GLY A 158 34.18 -29.80 -5.97
C GLY A 158 35.52 -30.29 -5.41
N ALA A 159 35.47 -31.22 -4.47
CA ALA A 159 36.63 -31.54 -3.64
C ALA A 159 37.86 -31.96 -4.46
N LEU A 160 37.66 -32.76 -5.53
CA LEU A 160 38.78 -33.26 -6.34
C LEU A 160 39.50 -32.15 -7.13
N ILE A 161 38.75 -31.27 -7.80
CA ILE A 161 39.37 -30.19 -8.58
C ILE A 161 40.03 -29.16 -7.65
N ASP A 162 39.50 -28.99 -6.45
CA ASP A 162 40.01 -28.07 -5.45
C ASP A 162 41.30 -28.59 -4.81
N ALA A 163 41.36 -29.89 -4.50
CA ALA A 163 42.59 -30.55 -4.09
C ALA A 163 43.69 -30.49 -5.18
N ALA A 164 43.32 -30.66 -6.46
CA ALA A 164 44.26 -30.55 -7.58
C ALA A 164 44.82 -29.12 -7.75
N LEU A 165 43.95 -28.12 -7.70
CA LEU A 165 44.36 -26.71 -7.74
C LEU A 165 45.21 -26.33 -6.52
N CYS A 166 44.92 -26.90 -5.35
CA CYS A 166 45.71 -26.72 -4.14
C CYS A 166 47.12 -27.27 -4.33
N ALA A 167 47.25 -28.44 -4.97
CA ALA A 167 48.54 -29.05 -5.29
C ALA A 167 49.40 -28.17 -6.21
N GLU A 168 48.84 -27.75 -7.35
CA GLU A 168 49.56 -26.89 -8.30
C GLU A 168 49.97 -25.55 -7.64
N LEU A 169 49.07 -24.97 -6.85
CA LEU A 169 49.34 -23.74 -6.13
C LEU A 169 50.42 -23.91 -5.05
N PHE A 170 50.38 -25.00 -4.28
CA PHE A 170 51.34 -25.27 -3.21
C PHE A 170 52.77 -25.35 -3.74
N PHE A 171 53.01 -26.09 -4.82
CA PHE A 171 54.35 -26.18 -5.40
C PHE A 171 54.84 -24.84 -5.96
N LYS A 172 53.95 -23.99 -6.49
CA LYS A 172 54.32 -22.61 -6.89
C LYS A 172 54.56 -21.69 -5.69
N LEU A 173 53.88 -21.89 -4.57
CA LEU A 173 54.09 -21.11 -3.35
C LEU A 173 55.46 -21.40 -2.72
N THR A 174 55.87 -22.67 -2.71
CA THR A 174 57.13 -23.13 -2.12
C THR A 174 58.35 -22.94 -3.03
N ASP A 175 58.13 -22.72 -4.33
CA ASP A 175 59.19 -22.32 -5.25
C ASP A 175 59.55 -20.83 -5.06
N GLU A 176 60.81 -20.56 -4.70
CA GLU A 176 61.32 -19.20 -4.53
C GLU A 176 61.64 -18.50 -5.86
N THR A 177 61.75 -19.26 -6.96
CA THR A 177 62.05 -18.71 -8.28
C THR A 177 60.81 -18.14 -9.00
N ILE A 178 59.62 -18.52 -8.55
CA ILE A 178 58.35 -18.10 -9.16
C ILE A 178 57.78 -16.89 -8.39
N THR A 179 57.65 -15.76 -9.09
CA THR A 179 57.04 -14.55 -8.53
C THR A 179 55.57 -14.42 -8.92
N PRO A 180 54.63 -14.24 -7.98
CA PRO A 180 53.22 -14.02 -8.28
C PRO A 180 52.98 -12.63 -8.88
N LEU A 181 51.84 -12.47 -9.57
CA LEU A 181 51.35 -11.15 -9.98
C LEU A 181 51.06 -10.27 -8.76
N GLU A 182 51.46 -8.99 -8.84
CA GLU A 182 51.21 -8.00 -7.76
C GLU A 182 49.72 -7.84 -7.42
N ARG A 183 48.85 -7.96 -8.42
CA ARG A 183 47.40 -7.80 -8.28
C ARG A 183 46.67 -8.94 -8.96
N THR A 184 45.57 -9.37 -8.33
CA THR A 184 44.68 -10.37 -8.92
C THR A 184 43.99 -9.78 -10.16
N PRO A 185 44.09 -10.42 -11.35
CA PRO A 185 43.38 -10.01 -12.55
C PRO A 185 41.88 -9.89 -12.32
N GLN A 186 41.27 -8.78 -12.77
CA GLN A 186 39.83 -8.57 -12.66
C GLN A 186 39.08 -9.47 -13.64
N SER A 187 38.22 -10.35 -13.14
CA SER A 187 37.43 -11.27 -13.97
C SER A 187 36.03 -10.74 -14.34
N LYS A 188 35.60 -9.60 -13.77
CA LYS A 188 34.29 -9.00 -14.07
C LYS A 188 34.47 -7.79 -14.97
N PRO A 189 33.77 -7.72 -16.13
CA PRO A 189 33.77 -6.50 -16.92
C PRO A 189 33.24 -5.32 -16.09
N HIS A 190 33.89 -4.17 -16.20
CA HIS A 190 33.42 -2.93 -15.57
C HIS A 190 32.03 -2.59 -16.13
N ARG A 191 30.99 -2.79 -15.33
CA ARG A 191 29.65 -2.28 -15.66
C ARG A 191 29.57 -0.84 -15.19
N ASP A 192 29.23 0.06 -16.11
CA ASP A 192 28.92 1.43 -15.72
C ASP A 192 27.80 1.43 -14.66
N PRO A 193 27.99 2.16 -13.54
CA PRO A 193 26.98 2.22 -12.50
C PRO A 193 25.70 2.85 -13.08
N LYS A 194 24.57 2.15 -12.94
CA LYS A 194 23.25 2.64 -13.32
C LYS A 194 22.97 3.94 -12.57
N LEU A 195 22.76 5.03 -13.32
CA LEU A 195 22.48 6.34 -12.76
C LEU A 195 21.04 6.40 -12.27
N LEU A 196 20.88 6.58 -10.96
CA LEU A 196 19.59 6.69 -10.32
C LEU A 196 19.30 8.17 -10.08
N THR A 197 18.20 8.62 -10.66
CA THR A 197 17.68 9.99 -10.60
C THR A 197 16.35 9.98 -9.89
N ILE A 198 16.05 11.06 -9.17
CA ILE A 198 14.71 11.25 -8.62
C ILE A 198 13.71 11.59 -9.74
N PRO A 199 12.43 11.21 -9.59
CA PRO A 199 11.36 11.60 -10.51
C PRO A 199 11.24 13.13 -10.64
N ARG A 200 11.04 13.59 -11.88
CA ARG A 200 10.77 15.01 -12.18
C ARG A 200 9.46 15.45 -11.53
N ALA A 201 9.33 16.73 -11.25
CA ALA A 201 8.03 17.29 -10.87
C ALA A 201 7.01 17.08 -12.00
N TYR A 202 5.77 16.79 -11.64
CA TYR A 202 4.69 16.59 -12.60
C TYR A 202 3.76 17.80 -12.60
N LYS A 203 3.46 18.36 -13.76
CA LYS A 203 2.47 19.44 -13.88
C LYS A 203 1.07 18.82 -13.94
N SER A 204 0.30 18.99 -12.88
CA SER A 204 -1.08 18.53 -12.77
C SER A 204 -1.95 19.14 -13.87
N LYS A 205 -2.82 18.34 -14.49
CA LYS A 205 -3.80 18.84 -15.47
C LYS A 205 -5.03 19.48 -14.84
N LEU A 206 -5.25 19.28 -13.54
CA LEU A 206 -6.43 19.79 -12.84
C LEU A 206 -6.34 21.31 -12.62
N ASP A 207 -5.18 21.77 -12.15
CA ASP A 207 -4.94 23.11 -11.62
C ASP A 207 -3.63 23.73 -12.17
N GLY A 208 -2.84 22.97 -12.93
CA GLY A 208 -1.56 23.44 -13.48
C GLY A 208 -0.41 23.48 -12.47
N THR A 209 -0.62 23.06 -11.23
CA THR A 209 0.40 23.08 -10.17
C THR A 209 1.45 21.98 -10.37
N PHE A 210 2.66 22.19 -9.85
CA PHE A 210 3.75 21.22 -9.94
C PHE A 210 3.79 20.34 -8.69
N ILE A 211 3.58 19.04 -8.89
CA ILE A 211 3.64 18.01 -7.85
C ILE A 211 5.08 17.50 -7.72
N GLN A 212 5.63 17.58 -6.50
CA GLN A 212 6.90 16.95 -6.13
C GLN A 212 6.83 16.37 -4.72
N GLN A 213 6.93 15.04 -4.63
CA GLN A 213 6.79 14.30 -3.38
C GLN A 213 8.14 13.82 -2.78
N ASN A 214 9.25 13.99 -3.50
CA ASN A 214 10.55 13.45 -3.10
C ASN A 214 11.37 14.46 -2.27
N PHE A 215 11.01 14.60 -1.00
CA PHE A 215 11.65 15.47 0.01
C PHE A 215 11.60 14.83 1.41
N CYS A 216 12.19 15.46 2.42
CA CYS A 216 12.22 14.92 3.79
C CYS A 216 10.82 14.93 4.41
N LYS A 217 10.33 13.80 4.93
CA LYS A 217 9.02 13.69 5.62
C LYS A 217 9.12 13.83 7.14
N ASN A 218 10.11 14.57 7.64
CA ASN A 218 10.23 14.92 9.06
C ASN A 218 9.99 16.42 9.19
N SER A 219 8.87 16.82 9.79
CA SER A 219 8.49 18.23 9.95
C SER A 219 9.41 19.03 10.86
N GLU A 220 10.12 18.37 11.78
CA GLU A 220 11.11 19.01 12.65
C GLU A 220 12.50 19.15 12.00
N CYS A 221 12.67 18.65 10.77
CA CYS A 221 13.94 18.70 10.06
C CYS A 221 14.04 19.97 9.20
N ALA A 222 15.20 20.62 9.18
CA ALA A 222 15.47 21.74 8.28
C ALA A 222 15.32 21.40 6.77
N ASN A 223 15.40 20.12 6.40
CA ASN A 223 15.15 19.64 5.05
C ASN A 223 13.66 19.32 4.77
N PHE A 224 12.75 19.59 5.71
CA PHE A 224 11.32 19.41 5.48
C PHE A 224 10.86 20.29 4.31
N GLY A 225 10.17 19.71 3.34
CA GLY A 225 9.75 20.41 2.13
C GLY A 225 10.86 20.76 1.13
N VAL A 226 12.14 20.57 1.49
CA VAL A 226 13.27 20.81 0.57
C VAL A 226 13.38 19.64 -0.41
N VAL A 227 13.08 19.91 -1.68
CA VAL A 227 13.10 18.91 -2.75
C VAL A 227 14.50 18.33 -2.93
N ALA A 228 14.59 17.00 -2.97
CA ALA A 228 15.84 16.33 -3.31
C ALA A 228 16.30 16.75 -4.70
N LEU A 229 17.62 16.80 -4.96
CA LEU A 229 18.16 17.22 -6.24
C LEU A 229 18.93 16.10 -6.91
N ASN A 230 18.74 15.99 -8.23
CA ASN A 230 19.49 15.07 -9.08
C ASN A 230 21.01 15.37 -9.03
N PRO A 231 21.87 14.37 -9.34
CA PRO A 231 23.31 14.55 -9.34
C PRO A 231 23.77 15.70 -10.26
N GLU A 232 24.84 16.40 -9.87
CA GLU A 232 25.54 17.32 -10.79
C GLU A 232 26.10 16.57 -11.97
N LYS A 233 26.42 17.26 -13.06
CA LYS A 233 27.21 16.70 -14.16
C LYS A 233 28.67 17.15 -14.04
N TYR A 234 29.60 16.28 -14.38
CA TYR A 234 30.98 16.65 -14.71
C TYR A 234 30.98 17.53 -15.98
N GLN A 235 32.09 18.22 -16.26
CA GLN A 235 32.24 19.07 -17.46
C GLN A 235 31.98 18.30 -18.77
N ASN A 236 32.27 16.99 -18.79
CA ASN A 236 31.98 16.08 -19.91
C ASN A 236 30.50 15.65 -20.02
N GLY A 237 29.59 16.24 -19.24
CA GLY A 237 28.16 15.95 -19.26
C GLY A 237 27.73 14.70 -18.49
N LYS A 238 28.68 13.87 -18.00
CA LYS A 238 28.34 12.68 -17.21
C LYS A 238 27.87 13.08 -15.80
N PRO A 239 26.74 12.57 -15.29
CA PRO A 239 26.32 12.83 -13.92
C PRO A 239 27.29 12.22 -12.88
N LYS A 240 27.59 12.98 -11.83
CA LYS A 240 28.32 12.57 -10.63
C LYS A 240 27.53 11.50 -9.86
N LYS A 241 28.19 10.74 -8.99
CA LYS A 241 27.54 9.72 -8.16
C LYS A 241 26.72 10.38 -7.02
N GLY A 242 25.53 9.85 -6.77
CA GLY A 242 24.68 10.21 -5.61
C GLY A 242 23.77 11.43 -5.82
N LEU A 243 22.99 11.78 -4.81
CA LEU A 243 22.08 12.95 -4.83
C LEU A 243 22.75 14.20 -4.26
N ARG A 244 22.26 15.38 -4.66
CA ARG A 244 22.68 16.69 -4.14
C ARG A 244 21.87 17.10 -2.89
N ASN A 245 22.23 18.25 -2.32
CA ASN A 245 21.46 19.01 -1.32
C ASN A 245 20.97 18.22 -0.10
N GLY A 246 21.89 17.50 0.56
CA GLY A 246 21.57 16.84 1.83
C GLY A 246 20.77 15.54 1.71
N TYR A 247 20.70 14.89 0.54
CA TYR A 247 20.08 13.57 0.39
C TYR A 247 21.06 12.50 -0.10
N LYS A 248 20.73 11.23 0.17
CA LYS A 248 21.38 10.05 -0.40
C LYS A 248 20.33 8.98 -0.73
N LEU A 249 20.67 8.10 -1.67
CA LEU A 249 19.90 6.90 -1.92
C LEU A 249 20.42 5.78 -1.01
N THR A 250 19.52 5.11 -0.32
CA THR A 250 19.81 3.86 0.41
C THR A 250 18.97 2.74 -0.17
N THR A 251 19.30 1.49 0.16
CA THR A 251 18.59 0.31 -0.36
C THR A 251 17.97 -0.49 0.78
N ASN A 252 16.73 -0.91 0.63
CA ASN A 252 16.05 -1.84 1.54
C ASN A 252 15.33 -2.91 0.72
N LYS A 253 15.60 -4.20 0.98
CA LYS A 253 14.96 -5.35 0.27
C LYS A 253 14.85 -5.18 -1.26
N ASN A 254 15.90 -4.66 -1.90
CA ASN A 254 15.99 -4.34 -3.34
C ASN A 254 15.23 -3.09 -3.84
N GLU A 255 14.64 -2.27 -2.97
CA GLU A 255 14.10 -0.96 -3.34
C GLU A 255 15.01 0.18 -2.89
N TYR A 256 15.06 1.24 -3.70
CA TYR A 256 15.76 2.49 -3.33
C TYR A 256 14.88 3.39 -2.48
N LEU A 257 15.43 3.84 -1.36
CA LEU A 257 14.83 4.82 -0.46
C LEU A 257 15.57 6.16 -0.58
N LEU A 258 14.81 7.25 -0.46
CA LEU A 258 15.34 8.59 -0.31
C LEU A 258 15.65 8.83 1.17
N THR A 259 16.92 8.96 1.52
CA THR A 259 17.36 9.23 2.89
C THR A 259 17.87 10.66 3.04
N CYS A 260 17.29 11.39 3.97
CA CYS A 260 17.78 12.71 4.39
C CYS A 260 19.10 12.55 5.17
N LYS A 261 20.13 13.31 4.82
CA LYS A 261 21.43 13.32 5.51
C LYS A 261 21.39 14.08 6.84
N LEU A 262 20.43 15.00 7.02
CA LEU A 262 20.30 15.80 8.24
C LEU A 262 19.63 15.01 9.37
N CYS A 263 18.40 14.54 9.17
CA CYS A 263 17.68 13.78 10.20
C CYS A 263 17.82 12.25 10.07
N GLY A 264 18.44 11.76 9.00
CA GLY A 264 18.63 10.32 8.77
C GLY A 264 17.36 9.55 8.39
N GLN A 265 16.18 10.18 8.35
CA GLN A 265 14.92 9.54 7.96
C GLN A 265 14.93 9.14 6.49
N SER A 266 14.34 7.98 6.20
CA SER A 266 14.19 7.45 4.84
C SER A 266 12.72 7.35 4.46
N SER A 267 12.41 7.62 3.20
CA SER A 267 11.07 7.44 2.62
C SER A 267 11.17 6.74 1.28
N VAL A 268 10.10 6.04 0.89
CA VAL A 268 9.96 5.50 -0.47
C VAL A 268 9.96 6.64 -1.49
N ILE A 269 10.55 6.40 -2.65
CA ILE A 269 10.57 7.37 -3.76
C ILE A 269 9.22 7.31 -4.47
N ILE A 270 8.61 8.47 -4.68
CA ILE A 270 7.27 8.59 -5.28
C ILE A 270 7.39 9.04 -6.74
N ASN A 271 6.71 8.33 -7.64
CA ASN A 271 6.54 8.78 -9.02
C ASN A 271 5.47 9.87 -9.08
N ASN A 272 5.90 11.13 -9.25
CA ASN A 272 5.00 12.28 -9.24
C ASN A 272 3.92 12.24 -10.34
N GLN A 273 4.25 11.67 -11.51
CA GLN A 273 3.27 11.53 -12.59
C GLN A 273 2.17 10.54 -12.23
N SER A 274 2.54 9.42 -11.60
CA SER A 274 1.59 8.39 -11.18
C SER A 274 0.65 8.92 -10.09
N PHE A 275 1.17 9.73 -9.15
CA PHE A 275 0.35 10.44 -8.18
C PHE A 275 -0.59 11.47 -8.84
N GLY A 276 -0.07 12.30 -9.74
CA GLY A 276 -0.91 13.28 -10.45
C GLY A 276 -2.02 12.64 -11.30
N LYS A 277 -1.73 11.52 -11.97
CA LYS A 277 -2.75 10.77 -12.72
C LYS A 277 -3.84 10.17 -11.82
N GLU A 278 -3.49 9.69 -10.64
CA GLU A 278 -4.47 9.15 -9.69
C GLU A 278 -5.36 10.27 -9.12
N LEU A 279 -4.80 11.46 -8.89
CA LEU A 279 -5.58 12.67 -8.57
C LEU A 279 -6.55 13.05 -9.69
N GLU A 280 -6.06 13.12 -10.93
CA GLU A 280 -6.88 13.39 -12.11
C GLU A 280 -8.04 12.39 -12.23
N ARG A 281 -7.78 11.11 -11.95
CA ARG A 281 -8.80 10.06 -11.97
C ARG A 281 -9.85 10.25 -10.88
N GLN A 282 -9.45 10.50 -9.63
CA GLN A 282 -10.40 10.72 -8.53
C GLN A 282 -11.26 11.97 -8.75
N ALA A 283 -10.66 13.06 -9.23
CA ALA A 283 -11.39 14.29 -9.56
C ALA A 283 -12.40 14.07 -10.71
N ALA A 284 -12.11 13.17 -11.65
CA ALA A 284 -13.02 12.85 -12.74
C ALA A 284 -14.26 12.06 -12.27
N ILE A 285 -14.16 11.25 -11.22
CA ILE A 285 -15.30 10.47 -10.68
C ILE A 285 -16.41 11.38 -10.14
N ASN A 286 -16.04 12.47 -9.47
CA ASN A 286 -16.99 13.40 -8.86
C ASN A 286 -17.45 14.53 -9.80
N ARG A 287 -16.93 14.59 -11.03
CA ARG A 287 -17.25 15.65 -11.97
C ARG A 287 -18.65 15.45 -12.54
N GLN A 288 -19.54 16.42 -12.27
CA GLN A 288 -20.83 16.51 -12.97
C GLN A 288 -20.61 17.08 -14.36
N GLU A 289 -21.00 16.34 -15.40
CA GLU A 289 -20.97 16.84 -16.77
C GLU A 289 -22.24 17.64 -17.06
N GLU A 290 -22.06 18.92 -17.39
CA GLU A 290 -23.18 19.73 -17.85
C GLU A 290 -23.70 19.22 -19.20
N PRO A 291 -25.02 19.14 -19.41
CA PRO A 291 -25.59 18.87 -20.72
C PRO A 291 -25.08 19.91 -21.73
N SER A 292 -24.70 19.48 -22.93
CA SER A 292 -24.27 20.37 -24.01
C SER A 292 -24.83 19.90 -25.36
N CYS A 293 -24.53 20.63 -26.43
CA CYS A 293 -25.00 20.26 -27.77
C CYS A 293 -24.51 18.84 -28.15
N PRO A 294 -25.42 17.89 -28.46
CA PRO A 294 -25.03 16.51 -28.75
C PRO A 294 -24.51 16.30 -30.18
N ASN A 295 -24.42 17.35 -31.00
CA ASN A 295 -23.96 17.23 -32.39
C ASN A 295 -22.42 17.21 -32.49
N THR A 296 -21.81 16.13 -31.97
CA THR A 296 -20.35 15.90 -31.94
C THR A 296 -19.74 15.73 -33.32
N GLY A 297 -20.56 15.43 -34.34
CA GLY A 297 -20.14 15.08 -35.69
C GLY A 297 -19.59 13.65 -35.81
N ASP A 298 -19.50 12.92 -34.70
CA ASP A 298 -18.95 11.57 -34.63
C ASP A 298 -20.06 10.52 -34.70
N SER A 299 -19.99 9.62 -35.69
CA SER A 299 -20.92 8.50 -35.86
C SER A 299 -20.80 7.44 -34.76
N GLY A 300 -19.67 7.39 -34.04
CA GLY A 300 -19.43 6.45 -32.95
C GLY A 300 -20.18 6.78 -31.66
N THR A 301 -20.74 7.99 -31.54
CA THR A 301 -21.51 8.39 -30.36
C THR A 301 -23.02 8.26 -30.62
N PRO A 302 -23.81 7.69 -29.69
CA PRO A 302 -25.25 7.62 -29.83
C PRO A 302 -25.82 9.02 -30.05
N TYR A 303 -26.42 9.24 -31.21
CA TYR A 303 -26.91 10.55 -31.61
C TYR A 303 -25.78 11.62 -31.69
N GLY A 304 -24.55 11.28 -32.06
CA GLY A 304 -23.47 12.26 -32.29
C GLY A 304 -23.60 13.04 -33.59
N GLN A 305 -24.16 12.39 -34.60
CA GLN A 305 -24.45 12.98 -35.90
C GLN A 305 -25.90 13.47 -35.96
N ARG A 306 -26.09 14.69 -36.47
CA ARG A 306 -27.41 15.30 -36.68
C ARG A 306 -27.60 15.59 -38.16
N HIS A 307 -28.82 15.44 -38.64
CA HIS A 307 -29.16 15.74 -40.03
C HIS A 307 -30.13 16.92 -40.08
N TYR A 308 -30.12 17.65 -41.18
CA TYR A 308 -31.26 18.46 -41.59
C TYR A 308 -31.90 17.82 -42.82
N TYR A 309 -33.21 17.99 -42.92
CA TYR A 309 -33.99 17.35 -43.96
C TYR A 309 -34.32 18.36 -45.05
N ILE A 310 -33.95 18.04 -46.29
CA ILE A 310 -34.30 18.83 -47.47
C ILE A 310 -35.41 18.07 -48.20
N PRO A 311 -36.67 18.55 -48.15
CA PRO A 311 -37.75 17.92 -48.92
C PRO A 311 -37.52 18.11 -50.43
N GLU A 312 -37.93 17.14 -51.24
CA GLU A 312 -37.86 17.19 -52.72
C GLU A 312 -38.72 18.33 -53.29
N SER A 313 -39.86 18.60 -52.66
CA SER A 313 -40.73 19.75 -52.96
C SER A 313 -41.57 20.10 -51.72
N TYR A 314 -42.21 21.27 -51.71
CA TYR A 314 -43.07 21.70 -50.59
C TYR A 314 -44.27 20.74 -50.36
N GLU A 315 -44.73 20.08 -51.42
CA GLU A 315 -45.89 19.18 -51.42
C GLU A 315 -45.50 17.73 -51.11
N VAL A 316 -44.25 17.34 -51.42
CA VAL A 316 -43.76 15.97 -51.24
C VAL A 316 -42.91 15.88 -49.97
N ARG A 317 -43.41 15.18 -48.96
CA ARG A 317 -42.68 14.92 -47.69
C ARG A 317 -41.53 13.90 -47.82
N LYS A 318 -41.14 13.50 -49.04
CA LYS A 318 -39.91 12.74 -49.34
C LYS A 318 -38.78 13.71 -49.70
N GLY A 319 -37.52 13.30 -49.51
CA GLY A 319 -36.42 14.25 -49.36
C GLY A 319 -35.14 13.61 -48.86
N THR A 320 -34.03 14.34 -49.02
CA THR A 320 -32.68 13.90 -48.67
C THR A 320 -32.29 14.40 -47.28
N ALA A 321 -31.80 13.50 -46.44
CA ALA A 321 -31.21 13.86 -45.15
C ALA A 321 -29.74 14.23 -45.34
N VAL A 322 -29.37 15.48 -45.02
CA VAL A 322 -27.99 15.97 -45.12
C VAL A 322 -27.37 16.05 -43.73
N LEU A 323 -26.19 15.46 -43.58
CA LEU A 323 -25.44 15.45 -42.33
C LEU A 323 -24.95 16.86 -41.97
N LYS A 324 -25.18 17.26 -40.71
CA LYS A 324 -24.66 18.52 -40.15
C LYS A 324 -23.19 18.32 -39.74
N PRO A 325 -22.32 19.33 -39.97
CA PRO A 325 -20.97 19.31 -39.43
C PRO A 325 -21.00 19.34 -37.89
N ARG A 326 -19.87 18.99 -37.25
CA ARG A 326 -19.69 19.10 -35.80
C ARG A 326 -20.06 20.51 -35.33
N CYS A 327 -20.91 20.61 -34.32
CA CYS A 327 -21.32 21.89 -33.76
C CYS A 327 -20.19 22.53 -32.93
N THR A 328 -20.05 23.85 -33.02
CA THR A 328 -19.11 24.65 -32.23
C THR A 328 -19.44 24.69 -30.73
N ASN A 329 -20.70 24.37 -30.38
CA ASN A 329 -21.19 24.39 -28.99
C ASN A 329 -21.09 23.01 -28.31
N VAL A 330 -20.46 22.02 -28.95
CA VAL A 330 -20.16 20.72 -28.31
C VAL A 330 -19.21 20.93 -27.15
N GLY A 331 -19.54 20.40 -25.97
CA GLY A 331 -18.76 20.56 -24.74
C GLY A 331 -18.92 21.90 -24.03
N LYS A 332 -19.69 22.84 -24.60
CA LYS A 332 -20.09 24.08 -23.92
C LYS A 332 -21.38 23.82 -23.15
N GLY A 333 -21.28 23.68 -21.84
CA GLY A 333 -22.42 23.34 -20.97
C GLY A 333 -23.54 24.36 -21.01
N ILE A 334 -24.78 23.90 -20.87
CA ILE A 334 -26.00 24.73 -20.97
C ILE A 334 -26.16 25.71 -19.81
N PHE A 335 -25.52 25.47 -18.67
CA PHE A 335 -25.61 26.35 -17.50
C PHE A 335 -24.43 27.31 -17.48
N SER A 336 -23.25 26.83 -17.88
CA SER A 336 -22.06 27.67 -18.03
C SER A 336 -22.12 28.63 -19.23
N ASN A 337 -22.92 28.32 -20.27
CA ASN A 337 -23.05 29.14 -21.49
C ASN A 337 -24.53 29.24 -21.91
N PRO A 338 -25.41 29.81 -21.08
CA PRO A 338 -26.85 29.80 -21.31
C PRO A 338 -27.26 30.54 -22.59
N GLU A 339 -26.50 31.56 -23.00
CA GLU A 339 -26.72 32.36 -24.21
C GLU A 339 -26.63 31.55 -25.51
N LEU A 340 -26.02 30.36 -25.47
CA LEU A 340 -25.88 29.47 -26.63
C LEU A 340 -27.10 28.58 -26.87
N TYR A 341 -28.13 28.67 -26.01
CA TYR A 341 -29.25 27.74 -25.93
C TYR A 341 -30.59 28.42 -25.64
N THR A 342 -31.67 27.91 -26.24
CA THR A 342 -33.05 28.35 -25.95
C THR A 342 -33.90 27.20 -25.41
N LEU A 343 -34.70 27.47 -24.38
CA LEU A 343 -35.67 26.52 -23.84
C LEU A 343 -36.88 26.35 -24.77
N SER A 344 -37.24 25.10 -25.06
CA SER A 344 -38.27 24.73 -26.04
C SER A 344 -39.40 23.89 -25.42
N GLY A 345 -39.94 24.34 -24.29
CA GLY A 345 -40.97 23.62 -23.53
C GLY A 345 -40.47 22.30 -22.91
N LYS A 346 -41.39 21.42 -22.50
CA LYS A 346 -41.07 20.10 -21.92
C LYS A 346 -41.40 18.97 -22.90
N THR A 347 -40.73 17.82 -22.76
CA THR A 347 -41.05 16.63 -23.57
C THR A 347 -42.42 16.03 -23.24
N ARG A 348 -42.89 16.26 -22.00
CA ARG A 348 -44.21 15.89 -21.49
C ARG A 348 -44.61 16.84 -20.35
N PRO A 349 -45.90 16.99 -20.04
CA PRO A 349 -46.36 17.70 -18.84
C PRO A 349 -45.80 17.07 -17.55
N THR A 350 -45.76 17.85 -16.47
CA THR A 350 -45.50 17.31 -15.13
C THR A 350 -46.73 16.53 -14.68
N GLU A 351 -46.54 15.29 -14.24
CA GLU A 351 -47.60 14.45 -13.66
C GLU A 351 -47.51 14.47 -12.14
N VAL A 352 -48.63 14.55 -11.43
CA VAL A 352 -48.70 14.40 -9.97
C VAL A 352 -49.43 13.10 -9.65
N ILE A 353 -48.76 12.17 -8.99
CA ILE A 353 -49.31 10.87 -8.65
C ILE A 353 -49.52 10.79 -7.15
N LYS A 354 -50.74 10.48 -6.72
CA LYS A 354 -51.07 10.25 -5.32
C LYS A 354 -50.73 8.80 -4.96
N LYS A 355 -49.84 8.61 -3.99
CA LYS A 355 -49.49 7.31 -3.40
C LYS A 355 -50.02 7.25 -1.98
N GLN A 356 -50.71 6.16 -1.64
CA GLN A 356 -51.04 5.86 -0.26
C GLN A 356 -49.88 5.10 0.38
N VAL A 357 -49.30 5.65 1.44
CA VAL A 357 -48.23 5.00 2.21
C VAL A 357 -48.72 4.78 3.63
N SER A 358 -48.66 3.53 4.10
CA SER A 358 -48.94 3.17 5.48
C SER A 358 -47.68 3.37 6.32
N LYS A 359 -47.71 4.30 7.29
CA LYS A 359 -46.63 4.42 8.28
C LYS A 359 -46.84 3.41 9.39
N SER A 360 -45.81 2.60 9.67
CA SER A 360 -45.72 1.81 10.88
C SER A 360 -45.53 2.75 12.07
N VAL A 361 -46.55 2.90 12.91
CA VAL A 361 -46.40 3.63 14.17
C VAL A 361 -45.80 2.67 15.22
N ALA A 362 -45.12 3.22 16.24
CA ALA A 362 -44.54 2.46 17.34
C ALA A 362 -45.50 1.38 17.90
N ARG A 363 -44.93 0.27 18.40
CA ARG A 363 -45.64 -0.94 18.88
C ARG A 363 -46.96 -0.58 19.59
N GLY A 364 -48.10 -0.97 19.00
CA GLY A 364 -49.44 -0.89 19.61
C GLY A 364 -50.43 0.10 18.98
N ARG A 365 -50.09 0.87 17.94
CA ARG A 365 -51.04 1.75 17.22
C ARG A 365 -51.38 1.25 15.81
N LYS A 366 -52.62 1.47 15.35
CA LYS A 366 -53.05 1.16 13.97
C LYS A 366 -52.25 2.01 12.96
N PRO A 367 -51.83 1.45 11.81
CA PRO A 367 -51.06 2.18 10.81
C PRO A 367 -51.86 3.37 10.27
N THR A 368 -51.22 4.54 10.22
CA THR A 368 -51.83 5.74 9.62
C THR A 368 -51.53 5.72 8.12
N VAL A 369 -52.58 5.74 7.29
CA VAL A 369 -52.45 5.87 5.83
C VAL A 369 -52.28 7.36 5.53
N GLN A 370 -51.13 7.72 4.94
CA GLN A 370 -50.83 9.08 4.50
C GLN A 370 -50.83 9.09 2.97
N GLU A 371 -51.55 10.03 2.34
CA GLU A 371 -51.40 10.31 0.92
C GLU A 371 -50.15 11.16 0.69
N LEU A 372 -49.25 10.68 -0.15
CA LEU A 372 -48.05 11.36 -0.61
C LEU A 372 -48.21 11.68 -2.09
N GLU A 373 -48.01 12.95 -2.47
CA GLU A 373 -47.99 13.38 -3.86
C GLU A 373 -46.57 13.26 -4.43
N GLU A 374 -46.40 12.41 -5.44
CA GLU A 374 -45.15 12.26 -6.19
C GLU A 374 -45.24 13.08 -7.48
N GLN A 375 -44.40 14.11 -7.62
CA GLN A 375 -44.28 14.84 -8.88
C GLN A 375 -43.30 14.14 -9.83
N ARG A 376 -43.79 13.76 -11.01
CA ARG A 376 -42.99 13.21 -12.11
C ARG A 376 -42.78 14.26 -13.18
N LEU A 377 -41.57 14.80 -13.24
CA LEU A 377 -41.24 15.86 -14.17
C LEU A 377 -41.02 15.31 -15.60
N GLY A 378 -41.44 16.10 -16.59
CA GLY A 378 -41.00 15.94 -17.97
C GLY A 378 -39.59 16.49 -18.18
N SER A 379 -38.85 15.92 -19.13
CA SER A 379 -37.53 16.43 -19.50
C SER A 379 -37.66 17.83 -20.11
N GLN A 380 -36.70 18.72 -19.83
CA GLN A 380 -36.62 20.05 -20.41
C GLN A 380 -36.09 19.95 -21.84
N ARG A 381 -36.80 20.49 -22.84
CA ARG A 381 -36.29 20.55 -24.22
C ARG A 381 -35.45 21.80 -24.40
N ILE A 382 -34.32 21.65 -25.08
CA ILE A 382 -33.35 22.72 -25.35
C ILE A 382 -33.03 22.71 -26.84
N LYS A 383 -32.94 23.89 -27.44
CA LYS A 383 -32.47 24.11 -28.82
C LYS A 383 -31.09 24.78 -28.75
N CYS A 384 -30.12 24.21 -29.45
CA CYS A 384 -28.82 24.85 -29.64
C CYS A 384 -28.93 25.95 -30.72
N GLU A 385 -28.49 27.17 -30.43
CA GLU A 385 -28.59 28.29 -31.39
C GLU A 385 -27.61 28.17 -32.57
N SER A 386 -26.45 27.53 -32.39
CA SER A 386 -25.45 27.37 -33.47
C SER A 386 -25.91 26.39 -34.56
N CYS A 387 -26.39 25.20 -34.18
CA CYS A 387 -26.72 24.15 -35.17
C CYS A 387 -28.22 23.81 -35.24
N ASN A 388 -29.08 24.52 -34.50
CA ASN A 388 -30.52 24.27 -34.39
C ASN A 388 -30.89 22.85 -33.91
N THR A 389 -29.94 22.12 -33.33
CA THR A 389 -30.20 20.78 -32.79
C THR A 389 -31.02 20.90 -31.52
N ARG A 390 -32.13 20.16 -31.46
CA ARG A 390 -32.96 20.03 -30.26
C ARG A 390 -32.58 18.77 -29.49
N PHE A 391 -32.44 18.89 -28.17
CA PHE A 391 -32.17 17.78 -27.26
C PHE A 391 -32.94 17.95 -25.96
N SER A 392 -32.98 16.90 -25.13
CA SER A 392 -33.77 16.89 -23.89
C SER A 392 -32.88 16.64 -22.69
N VAL A 393 -33.03 17.47 -21.67
CA VAL A 393 -32.34 17.35 -20.38
C VAL A 393 -33.28 16.73 -19.37
N LYS A 394 -32.88 15.61 -18.78
CA LYS A 394 -33.70 14.89 -17.79
C LYS A 394 -33.78 15.72 -16.51
N LEU A 395 -35.00 16.02 -16.07
CA LEU A 395 -35.27 16.66 -14.78
C LEU A 395 -35.63 15.63 -13.70
N ASP A 396 -36.31 14.54 -14.09
CA ASP A 396 -36.59 13.40 -13.23
C ASP A 396 -35.57 12.28 -13.55
N PRO A 397 -34.65 11.94 -12.61
CA PRO A 397 -33.60 10.96 -12.85
C PRO A 397 -34.17 9.54 -12.96
N GLN A 398 -35.34 9.29 -12.35
CA GLN A 398 -36.03 8.00 -12.36
C GLN A 398 -36.98 7.85 -13.56
N GLN A 399 -36.97 8.81 -14.50
CA GLN A 399 -37.82 8.79 -15.68
C GLN A 399 -37.53 7.55 -16.54
N ARG A 400 -38.58 6.76 -16.81
CA ARG A 400 -38.53 5.50 -17.58
C ARG A 400 -37.64 4.41 -16.96
N HIS A 401 -37.33 4.50 -15.68
CA HIS A 401 -36.65 3.42 -14.98
C HIS A 401 -37.59 2.23 -14.82
N TYR A 402 -37.14 1.07 -15.28
CA TYR A 402 -37.84 -0.20 -15.10
C TYR A 402 -38.01 -0.48 -13.60
N MET A 403 -39.25 -0.81 -13.17
CA MET A 403 -39.59 -1.07 -11.76
C MET A 403 -39.14 0.05 -10.80
N ARG A 404 -39.54 1.30 -11.10
CA ARG A 404 -39.20 2.49 -10.32
C ARG A 404 -39.64 2.38 -8.86
N ASP A 405 -40.81 1.84 -8.63
CA ASP A 405 -41.41 1.58 -7.31
C ASP A 405 -40.52 0.72 -6.40
N ARG A 406 -39.69 -0.14 -6.98
CA ARG A 406 -38.74 -1.02 -6.26
C ARG A 406 -37.42 -0.33 -5.92
N ASN A 407 -37.15 0.89 -6.42
CA ASN A 407 -35.89 1.60 -6.17
C ASN A 407 -35.66 1.90 -4.69
N LEU A 408 -36.63 2.54 -4.03
CA LEU A 408 -36.51 2.94 -2.63
C LEU A 408 -36.37 1.73 -1.68
N PRO A 409 -37.20 0.66 -1.79
CA PRO A 409 -37.01 -0.55 -1.01
C PRO A 409 -35.62 -1.17 -1.21
N LEU A 410 -35.17 -1.30 -2.48
CA LEU A 410 -33.84 -1.86 -2.76
C LEU A 410 -32.73 -1.02 -2.15
N PHE A 411 -32.78 0.31 -2.32
CA PHE A 411 -31.80 1.23 -1.76
C PHE A 411 -31.69 1.06 -0.24
N LEU A 412 -32.82 1.10 0.46
CA LEU A 412 -32.84 0.95 1.92
C LEU A 412 -32.35 -0.42 2.37
N ASN A 413 -32.70 -1.49 1.65
CA ASN A 413 -32.22 -2.84 1.95
C ASN A 413 -30.70 -2.93 1.78
N LEU A 414 -30.15 -2.42 0.66
CA LEU A 414 -28.70 -2.38 0.43
C LEU A 414 -27.95 -1.54 1.47
N MET A 415 -28.55 -0.46 1.98
CA MET A 415 -27.99 0.36 3.05
C MET A 415 -28.10 -0.29 4.44
N ASN A 416 -28.78 -1.44 4.57
CA ASN A 416 -29.02 -2.17 5.81
C ASN A 416 -28.79 -3.69 5.64
N LYS A 417 -27.66 -4.06 5.04
CA LYS A 417 -27.16 -5.44 4.90
C LYS A 417 -27.99 -6.34 3.97
N GLY A 418 -28.66 -5.75 2.98
CA GLY A 418 -29.33 -6.48 1.91
C GLY A 418 -28.35 -7.34 1.09
N ILE A 419 -28.64 -8.63 0.99
CA ILE A 419 -27.85 -9.59 0.21
C ILE A 419 -28.50 -9.73 -1.16
N ILE A 420 -27.72 -9.59 -2.24
CA ILE A 420 -28.24 -9.53 -3.63
C ILE A 420 -29.24 -10.64 -3.91
N ASN A 421 -28.88 -11.91 -3.70
CA ASN A 421 -29.77 -13.06 -3.98
C ASN A 421 -31.11 -12.97 -3.21
N ARG A 422 -31.08 -12.47 -1.97
CA ARG A 422 -32.30 -12.31 -1.17
C ARG A 422 -33.14 -11.13 -1.65
N GLU A 423 -32.50 -10.10 -2.17
CA GLU A 423 -33.19 -8.96 -2.80
C GLU A 423 -33.77 -9.33 -4.16
N GLU A 424 -33.16 -10.28 -4.90
CA GLU A 424 -33.77 -10.84 -6.12
C GLU A 424 -35.11 -11.50 -5.81
N GLU A 425 -35.18 -12.33 -4.77
CA GLU A 425 -36.41 -13.00 -4.33
C GLU A 425 -37.45 -12.02 -3.79
N LYS A 426 -37.05 -11.13 -2.86
CA LYS A 426 -37.99 -10.20 -2.19
C LYS A 426 -38.60 -9.20 -3.15
N LEU A 427 -37.77 -8.70 -4.08
CA LEU A 427 -38.16 -7.63 -4.97
C LEU A 427 -38.42 -8.15 -6.38
N ASP A 428 -38.40 -9.45 -6.63
CA ASP A 428 -38.70 -10.07 -7.93
C ASP A 428 -37.89 -9.43 -9.08
N MET A 429 -36.59 -9.27 -8.85
CA MET A 429 -35.68 -8.61 -9.79
C MET A 429 -34.48 -9.49 -10.06
N SER A 430 -34.00 -9.54 -11.31
CA SER A 430 -32.73 -10.21 -11.59
C SER A 430 -31.53 -9.42 -11.06
N ALA A 431 -30.44 -10.12 -10.73
CA ALA A 431 -29.19 -9.54 -10.25
C ALA A 431 -28.65 -8.49 -11.23
N LYS A 432 -28.77 -8.71 -12.54
CA LYS A 432 -28.37 -7.73 -13.57
C LYS A 432 -29.09 -6.39 -13.40
N VAL A 433 -30.40 -6.41 -13.11
CA VAL A 433 -31.17 -5.20 -12.87
C VAL A 433 -30.77 -4.57 -11.53
N ILE A 434 -30.54 -5.37 -10.48
CA ILE A 434 -30.06 -4.87 -9.19
C ILE A 434 -28.72 -4.12 -9.35
N TYR A 435 -27.74 -4.73 -10.03
CA TYR A 435 -26.45 -4.09 -10.28
C TYR A 435 -26.59 -2.80 -11.12
N GLY A 436 -27.46 -2.80 -12.13
CA GLY A 436 -27.80 -1.57 -12.87
C GLY A 436 -28.44 -0.49 -11.99
N LYS A 437 -29.24 -0.86 -10.99
CA LYS A 437 -29.78 0.09 -9.99
C LYS A 437 -28.71 0.56 -9.01
N ILE A 438 -27.72 -0.26 -8.65
CA ILE A 438 -26.57 0.18 -7.84
C ILE A 438 -25.76 1.25 -8.58
N ASP A 439 -25.51 1.06 -9.89
CA ASP A 439 -24.88 2.08 -10.73
C ASP A 439 -25.66 3.39 -10.69
N PHE A 440 -26.99 3.33 -10.85
CA PHE A 440 -27.86 4.49 -10.73
C PHE A 440 -27.82 5.16 -9.35
N PHE A 441 -27.93 4.39 -8.26
CA PHE A 441 -27.88 4.94 -6.90
C PHE A 441 -26.55 5.63 -6.61
N TYR A 442 -25.45 5.07 -7.12
CA TYR A 442 -24.12 5.67 -7.03
C TYR A 442 -24.05 7.01 -7.74
N GLU A 443 -24.54 7.09 -8.99
CA GLU A 443 -24.59 8.34 -9.75
C GLU A 443 -25.44 9.42 -9.04
N GLN A 444 -26.61 9.03 -8.52
CA GLN A 444 -27.47 9.97 -7.80
C GLN A 444 -26.88 10.43 -6.48
N ALA A 445 -26.26 9.53 -5.72
CA ALA A 445 -25.57 9.89 -4.49
C ALA A 445 -24.44 10.88 -4.77
N LEU A 446 -23.59 10.61 -5.77
CA LEU A 446 -22.50 11.53 -6.15
C LEU A 446 -23.03 12.90 -6.59
N ALA A 447 -24.08 12.95 -7.41
CA ALA A 447 -24.70 14.21 -7.82
C ALA A 447 -25.26 14.98 -6.61
N PHE A 448 -25.93 14.28 -5.69
CA PHE A 448 -26.47 14.85 -4.46
C PHE A 448 -25.35 15.42 -3.57
N ASP A 449 -24.29 14.65 -3.33
CA ASP A 449 -23.15 15.07 -2.50
C ASP A 449 -22.39 16.25 -3.13
N ALA A 450 -22.17 16.22 -4.45
CA ALA A 450 -21.50 17.29 -5.18
C ALA A 450 -22.26 18.63 -5.10
N TYR A 451 -23.61 18.60 -5.15
CA TYR A 451 -24.43 19.80 -5.01
C TYR A 451 -24.37 20.39 -3.60
N HIS A 452 -24.56 19.55 -2.58
CA HIS A 452 -24.60 20.01 -1.18
C HIS A 452 -23.21 20.37 -0.65
N SER A 453 -22.15 19.76 -1.16
CA SER A 453 -20.77 20.05 -0.76
C SER A 453 -20.24 21.37 -1.31
N GLN A 454 -20.98 22.09 -2.15
CA GLN A 454 -20.62 23.45 -2.57
C GLN A 454 -20.54 24.42 -1.38
N LEU A 455 -21.26 24.13 -0.30
CA LEU A 455 -21.25 24.92 0.93
C LEU A 455 -20.19 24.47 1.95
N ILE A 456 -19.34 23.49 1.60
CA ILE A 456 -18.33 22.95 2.53
C ILE A 456 -17.39 24.05 3.01
N ASP A 457 -16.97 24.93 2.10
CA ASP A 457 -16.06 26.03 2.40
C ASP A 457 -16.62 26.94 3.50
N HIS A 458 -17.93 27.21 3.47
CA HIS A 458 -18.62 27.99 4.51
C HIS A 458 -18.80 27.19 5.81
N ALA A 459 -19.10 25.90 5.72
CA ALA A 459 -19.35 25.04 6.88
C ALA A 459 -18.10 24.87 7.77
N VAL A 460 -16.92 24.86 7.15
CA VAL A 460 -15.64 24.62 7.86
C VAL A 460 -14.85 25.89 8.19
N ALA A 461 -15.17 27.03 7.57
CA ALA A 461 -14.39 28.28 7.68
C ALA A 461 -14.17 28.80 9.10
N THR A 462 -15.07 28.52 10.04
CA THR A 462 -15.01 29.03 11.42
C THR A 462 -14.78 27.95 12.46
N LYS A 463 -14.52 26.70 12.04
CA LYS A 463 -14.43 25.55 12.93
C LYS A 463 -13.01 25.02 13.06
N THR A 464 -12.66 24.60 14.27
CA THR A 464 -11.55 23.68 14.50
C THR A 464 -12.05 22.26 14.30
N LEU A 465 -11.57 21.59 13.26
CA LEU A 465 -11.94 20.21 12.94
C LEU A 465 -11.04 19.23 13.70
N ASN A 466 -11.65 18.17 14.24
CA ASN A 466 -10.91 17.11 14.94
C ASN A 466 -11.07 15.81 14.15
N LEU A 467 -10.18 15.60 13.20
CA LEU A 467 -10.25 14.52 12.24
C LEU A 467 -9.56 13.26 12.78
N SER A 468 -10.16 12.10 12.51
CA SER A 468 -9.52 10.80 12.66
C SER A 468 -9.39 10.10 11.32
N THR A 469 -8.29 9.37 11.13
CA THR A 469 -8.05 8.58 9.91
C THR A 469 -7.47 7.22 10.25
N ASP A 470 -7.99 6.19 9.58
CA ASP A 470 -7.55 4.81 9.74
C ASP A 470 -7.77 4.03 8.43
N ARG A 471 -7.26 2.80 8.37
CA ARG A 471 -7.40 1.89 7.23
C ARG A 471 -8.14 0.61 7.62
N LEU A 472 -9.16 0.28 6.83
CA LEU A 472 -9.87 -0.98 6.91
C LEU A 472 -9.30 -1.94 5.86
N HIS A 473 -8.55 -2.94 6.32
CA HIS A 473 -8.08 -4.05 5.50
C HIS A 473 -9.20 -5.07 5.27
N HIS A 474 -9.37 -5.50 4.03
CA HIS A 474 -10.34 -6.49 3.60
C HIS A 474 -9.75 -7.37 2.50
N THR A 475 -10.32 -8.56 2.29
CA THR A 475 -9.91 -9.47 1.22
C THR A 475 -11.14 -9.94 0.47
N THR A 476 -11.12 -9.86 -0.86
CA THR A 476 -12.17 -10.43 -1.70
C THR A 476 -11.68 -11.69 -2.39
N ASN A 477 -12.52 -12.71 -2.52
CA ASN A 477 -12.23 -13.92 -3.30
C ASN A 477 -12.71 -13.77 -4.75
N TRP A 478 -12.94 -12.54 -5.22
CA TRP A 478 -13.36 -12.28 -6.59
C TRP A 478 -12.23 -12.59 -7.57
N GLY A 479 -12.44 -13.62 -8.40
CA GLY A 479 -11.44 -14.07 -9.35
C GLY A 479 -11.79 -15.41 -9.98
N ASP A 480 -10.76 -16.11 -10.43
CA ASP A 480 -10.88 -17.46 -10.97
C ASP A 480 -11.40 -18.43 -9.90
N HIS A 481 -12.51 -19.11 -10.18
CA HIS A 481 -13.11 -20.08 -9.27
C HIS A 481 -12.22 -21.31 -9.07
N ASP A 482 -11.36 -21.63 -10.03
CA ASP A 482 -10.46 -22.77 -9.99
C ASP A 482 -9.18 -22.46 -9.18
N ILE A 483 -8.85 -21.17 -9.01
CA ILE A 483 -7.69 -20.68 -8.25
C ILE A 483 -8.15 -19.67 -7.18
N PRO A 484 -8.60 -20.15 -6.00
CA PRO A 484 -9.22 -19.33 -4.95
C PRO A 484 -8.19 -18.47 -4.18
N ARG A 485 -7.46 -17.59 -4.86
CA ARG A 485 -6.56 -16.61 -4.24
C ARG A 485 -7.30 -15.30 -4.01
N PRO A 486 -7.35 -14.75 -2.79
CA PRO A 486 -8.02 -13.48 -2.56
C PRO A 486 -7.19 -12.28 -3.06
N THR A 487 -7.89 -11.18 -3.40
CA THR A 487 -7.29 -9.86 -3.65
C THR A 487 -7.33 -9.02 -2.36
N PRO A 488 -6.19 -8.42 -1.93
CA PRO A 488 -6.16 -7.52 -0.79
C PRO A 488 -6.74 -6.15 -1.17
N LEU A 489 -7.71 -5.69 -0.39
CA LEU A 489 -8.32 -4.38 -0.51
C LEU A 489 -8.12 -3.59 0.77
N VAL A 490 -7.96 -2.28 0.63
CA VAL A 490 -7.78 -1.34 1.72
C VAL A 490 -8.70 -0.15 1.48
N VAL A 491 -9.53 0.14 2.47
CA VAL A 491 -10.29 1.39 2.54
C VAL A 491 -9.56 2.34 3.47
N THR A 492 -9.30 3.57 3.02
CA THR A 492 -8.84 4.66 3.88
C THR A 492 -9.99 5.63 4.08
N SER A 493 -10.28 6.01 5.34
CA SER A 493 -11.38 6.94 5.63
C SER A 493 -10.93 8.03 6.59
N THR A 494 -11.40 9.25 6.36
CA THR A 494 -11.20 10.41 7.25
C THR A 494 -12.56 10.92 7.72
N VAL A 495 -12.72 11.06 9.03
CA VAL A 495 -13.99 11.42 9.68
C VAL A 495 -13.74 12.54 10.70
N ASP A 496 -14.63 13.52 10.76
CA ASP A 496 -14.63 14.47 11.89
C ASP A 496 -15.25 13.81 13.13
N ASN A 497 -14.48 13.76 14.22
CA ASN A 497 -14.85 13.09 15.46
C ASN A 497 -16.04 13.76 16.17
N HIS A 498 -16.29 15.06 15.93
CA HIS A 498 -17.37 15.78 16.59
C HIS A 498 -18.71 15.62 15.87
N SER A 499 -18.75 15.95 14.58
CA SER A 499 -19.96 15.84 13.75
C SER A 499 -20.25 14.41 13.34
N GLY A 500 -19.23 13.54 13.24
CA GLY A 500 -19.33 12.22 12.64
C GLY A 500 -19.45 12.25 11.11
N TYR A 501 -19.17 13.41 10.50
CA TYR A 501 -19.21 13.59 9.05
C TYR A 501 -17.99 12.89 8.42
N VAL A 502 -18.27 12.05 7.42
CA VAL A 502 -17.25 11.29 6.71
C VAL A 502 -16.87 12.06 5.45
N PHE A 503 -15.72 12.74 5.49
CA PHE A 503 -15.25 13.55 4.37
C PHE A 503 -14.89 12.68 3.16
N ALA A 504 -14.12 11.62 3.38
CA ALA A 504 -13.77 10.68 2.31
C ALA A 504 -13.68 9.26 2.84
N SER A 505 -14.00 8.30 1.98
CA SER A 505 -13.79 6.87 2.19
C SER A 505 -13.33 6.27 0.85
N THR A 506 -12.04 6.00 0.70
CA THR A 506 -11.42 5.64 -0.58
C THR A 506 -10.98 4.18 -0.56
N LEU A 507 -11.55 3.37 -1.45
CA LEU A 507 -11.10 2.00 -1.71
C LEU A 507 -9.92 2.04 -2.70
N ASN A 508 -8.86 1.27 -2.45
CA ASN A 508 -7.69 1.19 -3.33
C ASN A 508 -7.94 0.37 -4.62
N PHE A 509 -9.06 0.61 -5.29
CA PHE A 509 -9.49 -0.12 -6.49
C PHE A 509 -9.97 0.86 -7.56
N ASP A 510 -9.53 0.61 -8.78
CA ASP A 510 -9.89 1.39 -9.96
C ASP A 510 -10.72 0.54 -10.93
N PHE A 511 -11.98 0.94 -11.08
CA PHE A 511 -12.93 0.36 -12.03
C PHE A 511 -13.27 1.30 -13.19
N THR A 512 -12.62 2.46 -13.28
CA THR A 512 -12.91 3.49 -14.30
C THR A 512 -11.89 3.49 -15.43
N SER A 513 -10.63 3.12 -15.16
CA SER A 513 -9.59 3.02 -16.18
C SER A 513 -9.67 1.74 -17.01
N ASP A 514 -9.17 1.78 -18.24
CA ASP A 514 -9.04 0.60 -19.10
C ASP A 514 -7.93 -0.34 -18.59
N SER A 515 -8.35 -1.34 -17.80
CA SER A 515 -7.43 -2.30 -17.17
C SER A 515 -6.69 -3.16 -18.19
N ASP A 516 -7.33 -3.50 -19.31
CA ASP A 516 -6.77 -4.43 -20.29
C ASP A 516 -5.67 -3.75 -21.10
N TYR A 517 -5.91 -2.51 -21.52
CA TYR A 517 -4.89 -1.67 -22.15
C TYR A 517 -3.67 -1.46 -21.23
N ILE A 518 -3.90 -1.09 -19.97
CA ILE A 518 -2.81 -0.83 -19.01
C ILE A 518 -1.99 -2.10 -18.75
N LYS A 519 -2.65 -3.24 -18.50
CA LYS A 519 -1.98 -4.54 -18.28
C LYS A 519 -1.19 -4.97 -19.53
N LYS A 520 -1.72 -4.73 -20.73
CA LYS A 520 -1.05 -5.01 -22.00
C LYS A 520 0.20 -4.14 -22.18
N GLU A 521 0.09 -2.82 -22.02
CA GLU A 521 1.23 -1.89 -22.18
C GLU A 521 2.33 -2.17 -21.13
N TYR A 522 1.95 -2.50 -19.89
CA TYR A 522 2.88 -2.89 -18.84
C TYR A 522 3.78 -4.06 -19.25
N LYS A 523 3.19 -5.11 -19.86
CA LYS A 523 3.92 -6.27 -20.38
C LYS A 523 4.77 -5.91 -21.59
N GLU A 524 4.21 -5.22 -22.58
CA GLU A 524 4.91 -4.86 -23.83
C GLU A 524 6.14 -3.96 -23.57
N LYS A 525 6.05 -3.05 -22.60
CA LYS A 525 7.12 -2.12 -22.25
C LYS A 525 8.10 -2.66 -21.20
N LYS A 526 7.95 -3.93 -20.79
CA LYS A 526 8.73 -4.57 -19.73
C LYS A 526 8.86 -3.69 -18.50
N ASP A 527 7.73 -3.08 -18.08
CA ASP A 527 7.74 -2.10 -16.99
C ASP A 527 8.09 -2.76 -15.64
N SER A 528 7.88 -4.08 -15.53
CA SER A 528 8.34 -4.92 -14.41
C SER A 528 9.84 -4.87 -14.17
N ASP A 529 10.65 -4.67 -15.21
CA ASP A 529 12.12 -4.66 -15.14
C ASP A 529 12.67 -3.32 -14.63
N LYS A 530 11.79 -2.34 -14.44
CA LYS A 530 12.12 -1.00 -13.92
C LYS A 530 11.83 -0.92 -12.43
N GLU A 531 12.64 -0.10 -11.75
CA GLU A 531 12.36 0.29 -10.37
C GLU A 531 10.96 0.88 -10.24
N SER A 532 10.29 0.64 -9.12
CA SER A 532 8.89 1.04 -8.90
C SER A 532 8.61 2.51 -9.25
N TYR A 533 9.50 3.42 -8.85
CA TYR A 533 9.36 4.86 -9.12
C TYR A 533 9.67 5.30 -10.56
N TYR A 534 10.21 4.44 -11.42
CA TYR A 534 10.41 4.69 -12.87
C TYR A 534 9.32 4.10 -13.76
N ARG A 535 8.42 3.32 -13.19
CA ARG A 535 7.32 2.70 -13.92
C ARG A 535 6.35 3.75 -14.42
N ARG A 536 5.75 3.48 -15.59
CA ARG A 536 4.73 4.34 -16.19
C ARG A 536 3.42 4.32 -15.39
N TYR A 537 3.16 3.19 -14.78
CA TYR A 537 1.94 2.87 -14.04
C TYR A 537 2.25 2.52 -12.58
N ALA A 538 3.15 3.29 -11.95
CA ALA A 538 3.61 3.02 -10.59
C ALA A 538 2.49 3.10 -9.53
N GLN A 539 1.37 3.77 -9.86
CA GLN A 539 0.19 3.82 -9.02
C GLN A 539 -0.60 2.50 -8.97
N TYR A 540 -0.33 1.55 -9.87
CA TYR A 540 -1.02 0.26 -9.91
C TYR A 540 -0.10 -0.89 -9.52
N VAL A 541 -0.67 -1.91 -8.88
CA VAL A 541 -0.03 -3.20 -8.65
C VAL A 541 -0.37 -4.10 -9.84
N LEU A 542 0.64 -4.45 -10.64
CA LEU A 542 0.47 -5.09 -11.96
C LEU A 542 1.16 -6.47 -12.08
N ASN A 543 1.64 -7.04 -10.97
CA ASN A 543 2.05 -8.44 -10.90
C ASN A 543 1.70 -9.07 -9.55
N ASP A 544 1.50 -10.40 -9.54
CA ASP A 544 1.14 -11.16 -8.33
C ASP A 544 2.25 -11.16 -7.27
N ALA A 545 3.53 -11.08 -7.67
CA ALA A 545 4.65 -11.05 -6.73
C ALA A 545 4.62 -9.82 -5.81
N GLU A 546 4.17 -8.67 -6.33
CA GLU A 546 3.95 -7.45 -5.54
C GLU A 546 2.75 -7.58 -4.60
N VAL A 547 1.69 -8.27 -5.04
CA VAL A 547 0.55 -8.58 -4.16
C VAL A 547 0.98 -9.48 -3.00
N GLU A 548 1.84 -10.47 -3.25
CA GLU A 548 2.38 -11.36 -2.20
C GLU A 548 3.30 -10.65 -1.20
N GLU A 549 4.06 -9.62 -1.63
CA GLU A 549 4.82 -8.78 -0.69
C GLU A 549 3.88 -7.96 0.19
N ILE A 550 2.78 -7.42 -0.37
CA ILE A 550 1.73 -6.74 0.40
C ILE A 550 1.06 -7.70 1.40
N ALA A 551 0.76 -8.94 0.97
CA ALA A 551 0.13 -9.97 1.80
C ALA A 551 1.01 -10.40 3.00
N ARG A 552 2.32 -10.51 2.80
CA ARG A 552 3.27 -10.84 3.87
C ARG A 552 3.33 -9.77 4.96
N GLN A 553 3.02 -8.51 4.64
CA GLN A 553 2.98 -7.42 5.62
C GLN A 553 1.70 -7.41 6.47
N THR A 554 0.63 -8.07 6.00
CA THR A 554 -0.66 -8.13 6.71
C THR A 554 -0.86 -9.44 7.49
N ASN A 555 0.18 -10.26 7.67
CA ASN A 555 0.13 -11.60 8.28
C ASN A 555 -0.95 -12.50 7.66
N ALA A 556 -1.17 -12.38 6.34
CA ALA A 556 -2.09 -13.27 5.67
C ALA A 556 -1.44 -14.63 5.43
N ASP A 557 -2.03 -15.69 6.00
CA ASP A 557 -1.61 -17.08 5.81
C ASP A 557 -2.04 -17.67 4.44
N VAL A 558 -2.50 -16.82 3.51
CA VAL A 558 -3.11 -17.22 2.23
C VAL A 558 -2.42 -16.50 1.07
N ALA A 559 -2.07 -17.25 0.02
CA ALA A 559 -1.53 -16.71 -1.22
C ALA A 559 -2.55 -15.79 -1.90
N MET A 560 -2.15 -14.56 -2.24
CA MET A 560 -3.02 -13.54 -2.80
C MET A 560 -2.77 -13.33 -4.30
N GLN A 561 -3.70 -12.67 -4.99
CA GLN A 561 -3.56 -12.33 -6.41
C GLN A 561 -4.11 -10.94 -6.74
N MET A 562 -3.77 -10.45 -7.93
CA MET A 562 -4.40 -9.27 -8.51
C MET A 562 -5.87 -9.52 -8.87
N PRO A 563 -6.70 -8.46 -8.92
CA PRO A 563 -8.07 -8.60 -9.37
C PRO A 563 -8.12 -8.97 -10.87
N THR A 564 -9.05 -9.86 -11.22
CA THR A 564 -9.28 -10.29 -12.61
C THR A 564 -9.74 -9.12 -13.49
N GLN A 565 -10.68 -8.32 -12.98
CA GLN A 565 -11.20 -7.10 -13.62
C GLN A 565 -10.80 -5.86 -12.83
N GLY A 566 -10.58 -4.75 -13.54
CA GLY A 566 -10.13 -3.50 -12.93
C GLY A 566 -8.66 -3.54 -12.52
N LEU A 567 -8.25 -2.53 -11.75
CA LEU A 567 -6.87 -2.34 -11.32
C LEU A 567 -6.78 -2.16 -9.80
N LEU A 568 -5.79 -2.79 -9.19
CA LEU A 568 -5.48 -2.57 -7.79
C LEU A 568 -4.56 -1.36 -7.67
N VAL A 569 -5.01 -0.33 -6.95
CA VAL A 569 -4.22 0.88 -6.71
C VAL A 569 -3.24 0.61 -5.56
N ASN A 570 -1.99 0.95 -5.77
CA ASN A 570 -0.94 0.88 -4.76
C ASN A 570 -1.32 1.77 -3.56
N GLN A 571 -1.21 1.21 -2.36
CA GLN A 571 -1.70 1.84 -1.13
C GLN A 571 -1.09 3.24 -0.90
N THR A 572 0.19 3.45 -1.23
CA THR A 572 0.85 4.76 -1.07
C THR A 572 0.18 5.83 -1.93
N TYR A 573 -0.11 5.52 -3.20
CA TYR A 573 -0.78 6.46 -4.10
C TYR A 573 -2.25 6.64 -3.72
N SER A 574 -2.93 5.58 -3.27
CA SER A 574 -4.29 5.67 -2.73
C SER A 574 -4.36 6.60 -1.51
N MET A 575 -3.41 6.52 -0.58
CA MET A 575 -3.35 7.39 0.60
C MET A 575 -3.00 8.84 0.25
N LEU A 576 -2.00 9.05 -0.60
CA LEU A 576 -1.65 10.39 -1.09
C LEU A 576 -2.86 11.06 -1.73
N THR A 577 -3.60 10.32 -2.54
CA THR A 577 -4.78 10.84 -3.23
C THR A 577 -5.95 11.08 -2.27
N HIS A 578 -6.18 10.17 -1.32
CA HIS A 578 -7.17 10.35 -0.27
C HIS A 578 -6.98 11.67 0.48
N PHE A 579 -5.77 11.94 0.97
CA PHE A 579 -5.50 13.18 1.68
C PHE A 579 -5.52 14.41 0.80
N ALA A 580 -5.14 14.32 -0.47
CA ALA A 580 -5.21 15.44 -1.38
C ALA A 580 -6.66 15.83 -1.71
N VAL A 581 -7.58 14.86 -1.78
CA VAL A 581 -9.03 15.15 -1.85
C VAL A 581 -9.50 15.87 -0.58
N ILE A 582 -9.10 15.38 0.60
CA ILE A 582 -9.40 16.06 1.88
C ILE A 582 -8.84 17.48 1.92
N LYS A 583 -7.62 17.69 1.40
CA LYS A 583 -6.98 19.00 1.35
C LYS A 583 -7.79 19.99 0.51
N GLU A 584 -8.30 19.57 -0.65
CA GLU A 584 -9.15 20.43 -1.48
C GLU A 584 -10.46 20.75 -0.77
N MET A 585 -11.11 19.78 -0.13
CA MET A 585 -12.37 19.98 0.59
C MET A 585 -12.26 20.90 1.82
N LEU A 586 -11.08 20.96 2.43
CA LEU A 586 -10.85 21.68 3.70
C LEU A 586 -9.98 22.92 3.55
N ARG A 587 -9.81 23.43 2.32
CA ARG A 587 -8.92 24.55 2.02
C ARG A 587 -9.23 25.85 2.76
N THR A 588 -10.48 26.05 3.19
CA THR A 588 -10.90 27.22 3.96
C THR A 588 -11.00 26.95 5.47
N ALA A 589 -10.72 25.73 5.93
CA ALA A 589 -10.87 25.38 7.34
C ALA A 589 -9.92 26.22 8.20
N TRP A 590 -10.43 26.75 9.32
CA TRP A 590 -9.64 27.61 10.20
C TRP A 590 -8.49 26.86 10.87
N HIS A 591 -8.77 25.67 11.40
CA HIS A 591 -7.77 24.83 12.03
C HIS A 591 -8.14 23.35 11.96
N ILE A 592 -7.15 22.49 11.79
CA ILE A 592 -7.36 21.03 11.68
C ILE A 592 -6.42 20.30 12.63
N ASN A 593 -6.99 19.52 13.55
CA ASN A 593 -6.28 18.50 14.29
C ASN A 593 -6.53 17.14 13.61
N LEU A 594 -5.48 16.46 13.16
CA LEU A 594 -5.58 15.14 12.53
C LEU A 594 -4.88 14.07 13.37
N TYR A 595 -5.62 13.03 13.72
CA TYR A 595 -5.10 11.84 14.40
C TYR A 595 -5.20 10.64 13.46
N ALA A 596 -4.07 10.03 13.12
CA ALA A 596 -4.02 8.84 12.26
C ALA A 596 -3.52 7.63 13.04
N ASP A 597 -4.02 6.42 12.74
CA ASP A 597 -3.46 5.20 13.34
C ASP A 597 -1.96 5.00 12.99
N ASN A 598 -1.28 4.11 13.70
CA ASN A 598 0.13 3.83 13.46
C ASN A 598 0.34 2.98 12.18
N ASP A 599 0.33 3.66 11.04
CA ASP A 599 0.69 3.10 9.75
C ASP A 599 1.86 3.86 9.10
N SER A 600 2.87 3.14 8.61
CA SER A 600 4.04 3.76 7.96
C SER A 600 3.69 4.63 6.74
N GLY A 601 2.57 4.35 6.09
CA GLY A 601 2.05 5.10 4.96
C GLY A 601 1.50 6.48 5.30
N PHE A 602 0.87 6.62 6.48
CA PHE A 602 0.25 7.88 6.90
C PHE A 602 1.28 9.00 7.08
N LYS A 603 2.44 8.71 7.71
CA LYS A 603 3.54 9.68 7.81
C LYS A 603 3.94 10.22 6.44
N THR A 604 4.14 9.33 5.47
CA THR A 604 4.58 9.71 4.13
C THR A 604 3.53 10.55 3.41
N ALA A 605 2.26 10.14 3.51
CA ALA A 605 1.17 10.79 2.79
C ALA A 605 0.78 12.14 3.42
N ILE A 606 0.60 12.20 4.75
CA ILE A 606 0.24 13.44 5.47
C ILE A 606 1.34 14.49 5.30
N SER A 607 2.59 14.14 5.60
CA SER A 607 3.74 15.04 5.43
C SER A 607 4.03 15.38 3.97
N GLY A 608 3.52 14.59 3.01
CA GLY A 608 3.66 14.84 1.59
C GLY A 608 2.62 15.78 1.00
N VAL A 609 1.37 15.66 1.43
CA VAL A 609 0.23 16.43 0.92
C VAL A 609 0.05 17.75 1.67
N PHE A 610 0.21 17.73 2.99
CA PHE A 610 -0.04 18.87 3.87
C PHE A 610 1.26 19.57 4.29
N GLN A 611 2.29 19.55 3.45
CA GLN A 611 3.60 20.13 3.78
C GLN A 611 3.49 21.60 4.22
N ASP A 612 2.75 22.40 3.45
CA ASP A 612 2.40 23.79 3.71
C ASP A 612 1.59 23.94 5.01
N TRP A 613 0.51 23.18 5.17
CA TRP A 613 -0.38 23.30 6.34
C TRP A 613 0.28 22.86 7.65
N LEU A 614 1.24 21.93 7.59
CA LEU A 614 2.05 21.53 8.74
C LEU A 614 3.13 22.56 9.08
N ALA A 615 3.60 23.31 8.08
CA ALA A 615 4.65 24.32 8.24
C ALA A 615 4.10 25.65 8.76
N ASP A 616 2.92 26.08 8.28
CA ASP A 616 2.25 27.31 8.72
C ASP A 616 1.40 27.13 9.99
N GLY A 617 1.16 25.88 10.40
CA GLY A 617 0.42 25.53 11.61
C GLY A 617 -1.11 25.50 11.43
N THR A 618 -1.61 25.58 10.20
CA THR A 618 -3.03 25.34 9.84
C THR A 618 -3.49 23.95 10.29
N MET A 619 -2.58 22.98 10.20
CA MET A 619 -2.81 21.59 10.56
C MET A 619 -1.84 21.11 11.63
N ARG A 620 -2.40 20.44 12.64
CA ARG A 620 -1.67 19.73 13.70
C ARG A 620 -1.93 18.24 13.55
N ALA A 621 -0.91 17.49 13.16
CA ALA A 621 -1.07 16.08 12.84
C ALA A 621 -0.22 15.19 13.76
N PHE A 622 -0.82 14.09 14.21
CA PHE A 622 -0.17 13.08 15.03
C PHE A 622 -0.54 11.68 14.51
N GLN A 623 0.43 10.77 14.48
CA GLN A 623 0.09 9.35 14.48
C GLN A 623 -0.03 8.85 15.91
N VAL A 624 -1.04 8.03 16.17
CA VAL A 624 -1.30 7.47 17.49
C VAL A 624 -0.88 6.01 17.50
N PHE A 625 -0.23 5.58 18.58
CA PHE A 625 0.11 4.20 18.81
C PHE A 625 -0.83 3.60 19.85
N THR A 626 -1.62 2.60 19.45
CA THR A 626 -2.41 1.80 20.38
C THR A 626 -1.66 0.53 20.74
N GLU A 627 -1.48 0.23 22.02
CA GLU A 627 -0.96 -1.07 22.46
C GLU A 627 -2.03 -2.15 22.23
N ARG A 628 -1.86 -2.94 21.17
CA ARG A 628 -2.56 -4.23 21.04
C ARG A 628 -1.76 -5.28 21.82
N SER A 629 -2.46 -6.21 22.46
CA SER A 629 -1.86 -7.24 23.32
C SER A 629 -0.70 -7.97 22.65
N GLY A 630 0.50 -7.86 23.24
CA GLY A 630 1.67 -8.72 22.99
C GLY A 630 2.74 -8.16 22.03
N ASN A 631 3.89 -7.80 22.59
CA ASN A 631 5.25 -7.75 22.00
C ASN A 631 5.85 -6.43 21.48
N ASN A 632 5.11 -5.33 21.32
CA ASN A 632 5.70 -4.01 20.99
C ASN A 632 5.12 -2.93 21.91
N GLN A 633 5.56 -2.91 23.17
CA GLN A 633 5.17 -1.86 24.12
C GLN A 633 6.01 -0.61 23.90
N LEU A 634 5.36 0.54 23.78
CA LEU A 634 6.02 1.84 23.80
C LEU A 634 6.26 2.29 25.25
N LEU A 635 5.37 1.88 26.16
CA LEU A 635 5.61 1.94 27.60
C LEU A 635 6.25 0.64 28.09
N ASP A 636 7.56 0.64 28.29
CA ASP A 636 8.16 -0.41 29.11
C ASP A 636 7.72 -0.28 30.59
N LYS A 637 7.80 -1.38 31.35
CA LYS A 637 7.35 -1.41 32.76
C LYS A 637 8.06 -0.36 33.62
N SER A 638 9.35 -0.12 33.37
CA SER A 638 10.15 0.89 34.05
C SER A 638 9.65 2.31 33.81
N THR A 639 9.30 2.66 32.58
CA THR A 639 8.80 3.99 32.21
C THR A 639 7.42 4.23 32.82
N ALA A 640 6.55 3.21 32.81
CA ALA A 640 5.26 3.27 33.49
C ALA A 640 5.39 3.49 35.01
N GLU A 641 6.35 2.82 35.66
CA GLU A 641 6.64 3.00 37.09
C GLU A 641 7.19 4.40 37.39
N LEU A 642 8.09 4.92 36.55
CA LEU A 642 8.61 6.28 36.67
C LEU A 642 7.51 7.34 36.57
N ILE A 643 6.59 7.21 35.60
CA ILE A 643 5.46 8.13 35.44
C ILE A 643 4.55 8.09 36.67
N LYS A 644 4.23 6.90 37.19
CA LYS A 644 3.41 6.73 38.40
C LYS A 644 4.07 7.36 39.63
N LYS A 645 5.38 7.11 39.81
CA LYS A 645 6.14 7.70 40.92
C LYS A 645 6.10 9.22 40.84
N ARG A 646 6.25 9.78 39.64
CA ARG A 646 6.22 11.23 39.43
C ARG A 646 4.85 11.85 39.66
N ASP A 647 3.76 11.19 39.26
CA ASP A 647 2.39 11.65 39.56
C ASP A 647 2.14 11.69 41.08
N LEU A 648 2.62 10.69 41.82
CA LEU A 648 2.56 10.65 43.28
C LEU A 648 3.37 11.79 43.93
N GLU A 649 4.58 12.06 43.44
CA GLU A 649 5.39 13.21 43.90
C GLU A 649 4.66 14.53 43.64
N LEU A 650 4.12 14.75 42.44
CA LEU A 650 3.36 15.97 42.12
C LEU A 650 2.10 16.12 43.01
N GLN A 651 1.45 15.02 43.36
CA GLN A 651 0.31 15.02 44.26
C GLN A 651 0.71 15.39 45.71
N GLN A 652 1.92 15.00 46.14
CA GLN A 652 2.45 15.34 47.47
C GLN A 652 2.97 16.78 47.53
N ASP A 653 3.70 17.21 46.50
CA ASP A 653 4.31 18.55 46.42
C ASP A 653 3.25 19.64 46.20
N PHE A 654 2.19 19.33 45.46
CA PHE A 654 1.13 20.28 45.09
C PHE A 654 -0.28 19.68 45.25
N PRO A 655 -0.76 19.50 46.50
CA PRO A 655 -2.05 18.85 46.77
C PRO A 655 -3.27 19.65 46.27
N SER A 656 -3.11 20.95 46.00
CA SER A 656 -4.16 21.81 45.45
C SER A 656 -4.37 21.64 43.94
N LEU A 657 -3.43 21.00 43.21
CA LEU A 657 -3.57 20.82 41.77
C LEU A 657 -4.65 19.80 41.44
N SER A 658 -5.48 20.14 40.46
CA SER A 658 -6.41 19.19 39.84
C SER A 658 -5.66 18.07 39.12
N LYS A 659 -6.38 16.97 38.86
CA LYS A 659 -5.85 15.84 38.08
C LYS A 659 -5.43 16.26 36.66
N GLU A 660 -6.12 17.22 36.07
CA GLU A 660 -5.83 17.74 34.73
C GLU A 660 -4.56 18.58 34.72
N GLU A 661 -4.36 19.45 35.70
CA GLU A 661 -3.14 20.25 35.84
C GLU A 661 -1.91 19.37 36.06
N ARG A 662 -2.01 18.34 36.93
CA ARG A 662 -0.92 17.37 37.11
C ARG A 662 -0.63 16.61 35.81
N LEU A 663 -1.66 16.19 35.07
CA LEU A 663 -1.48 15.52 33.79
C LEU A 663 -0.79 16.43 32.75
N ASN A 664 -1.11 17.72 32.73
CA ASN A 664 -0.44 18.70 31.87
C ASN A 664 1.05 18.85 32.24
N LEU A 665 1.39 18.88 33.54
CA LEU A 665 2.79 18.88 33.99
C LEU A 665 3.54 17.62 33.56
N LEU A 666 2.91 16.44 33.67
CA LEU A 666 3.48 15.18 33.19
C LEU A 666 3.70 15.20 31.67
N TRP A 667 2.77 15.77 30.90
CA TRP A 667 2.95 15.95 29.46
C TRP A 667 4.15 16.82 29.14
N SER A 668 4.32 17.96 29.80
CA SER A 668 5.48 18.85 29.59
C SER A 668 6.81 18.12 29.75
N GLN A 669 6.90 17.18 30.70
CA GLN A 669 8.06 16.31 30.86
C GLN A 669 8.20 15.29 29.72
N GLN A 670 7.10 14.61 29.35
CA GLN A 670 7.11 13.60 28.27
C GLN A 670 7.41 14.17 26.89
N LEU A 671 7.05 15.44 26.62
CA LEU A 671 7.41 16.12 25.37
C LEU A 671 8.92 16.19 25.14
N SER A 672 9.70 16.26 26.23
CA SER A 672 11.16 16.24 26.21
C SER A 672 11.73 14.82 26.19
N ASN A 673 11.03 13.86 26.81
CA ASN A 673 11.47 12.47 26.96
C ASN A 673 10.90 11.57 25.86
N ARG A 674 11.41 11.73 24.63
CA ARG A 674 10.96 10.93 23.48
C ARG A 674 11.63 9.56 23.39
N VAL A 675 10.89 8.57 22.91
CA VAL A 675 11.36 7.18 22.76
C VAL A 675 11.42 6.78 21.29
N THR A 676 12.47 6.06 20.90
CA THR A 676 12.60 5.50 19.55
C THR A 676 12.44 3.98 19.59
N LEU A 677 11.52 3.46 18.78
CA LEU A 677 11.33 2.00 18.63
C LEU A 677 12.54 1.34 17.95
N LYS A 678 12.88 0.12 18.35
CA LYS A 678 14.00 -0.65 17.75
C LYS A 678 13.84 -0.79 16.23
N GLY A 679 14.81 -0.29 15.47
CA GLY A 679 14.79 -0.31 13.99
C GLY A 679 14.01 0.84 13.35
N SER A 680 13.37 1.70 14.14
CA SER A 680 12.77 2.96 13.69
C SER A 680 13.72 4.13 13.96
N LYS A 681 13.52 5.24 13.25
CA LYS A 681 14.15 6.54 13.53
C LYS A 681 13.13 7.61 13.92
N SER A 682 11.87 7.22 14.06
CA SER A 682 10.81 8.12 14.51
C SER A 682 10.83 8.20 16.03
N GLU A 683 10.84 9.42 16.55
CA GLU A 683 10.76 9.71 17.97
C GLU A 683 9.29 9.85 18.40
N TRP A 684 8.86 9.03 19.34
CA TRP A 684 7.51 9.00 19.88
C TRP A 684 7.45 9.70 21.23
N ILE A 685 6.38 10.45 21.46
CA ILE A 685 6.04 10.99 22.78
C ILE A 685 5.22 9.91 23.49
N VAL A 686 5.69 9.47 24.64
CA VAL A 686 4.98 8.47 25.44
C VAL A 686 3.84 9.13 26.20
N SER A 687 2.67 8.49 26.21
CA SER A 687 1.50 9.01 26.94
C SER A 687 1.71 8.86 28.45
N PRO A 688 1.65 9.94 29.25
CA PRO A 688 1.64 9.83 30.71
C PRO A 688 0.27 9.38 31.25
N ASN A 689 -0.78 9.44 30.42
CA ASN A 689 -2.11 9.01 30.81
C ASN A 689 -2.26 7.49 30.64
N MET A 690 -2.08 6.75 31.73
CA MET A 690 -2.20 5.28 31.77
C MET A 690 -3.63 4.76 31.52
N LEU A 691 -4.64 5.62 31.58
CA LEU A 691 -6.03 5.28 31.23
C LEU A 691 -6.34 5.51 29.75
N SER A 692 -5.46 6.20 29.03
CA SER A 692 -5.61 6.42 27.59
C SER A 692 -5.47 5.10 26.84
N ARG A 693 -6.28 4.92 25.79
CA ARG A 693 -6.11 3.82 24.84
C ARG A 693 -4.84 3.97 23.97
N PHE A 694 -4.24 5.16 23.97
CA PHE A 694 -3.05 5.50 23.19
C PHE A 694 -1.81 5.50 24.09
N ALA A 695 -0.83 4.67 23.76
CA ALA A 695 0.42 4.56 24.50
C ALA A 695 1.47 5.58 24.06
N GLY A 696 1.35 6.11 22.83
CA GLY A 696 2.25 7.15 22.36
C GLY A 696 1.78 7.87 21.11
N PHE A 697 2.45 8.97 20.82
CA PHE A 697 2.14 9.89 19.73
C PHE A 697 3.39 10.22 18.93
N LEU A 698 3.35 10.05 17.61
CA LEU A 698 4.38 10.51 16.72
C LEU A 698 3.97 11.87 16.15
N PRO A 699 4.65 12.97 16.52
CA PRO A 699 4.37 14.27 15.94
C PRO A 699 4.70 14.26 14.44
N LEU A 700 3.71 14.63 13.63
CA LEU A 700 3.89 14.93 12.21
C LEU A 700 3.96 16.44 11.94
N THR A 701 3.54 17.25 12.91
CA THR A 701 3.77 18.71 12.97
C THR A 701 5.03 19.02 13.76
N ASN A 702 5.69 20.14 13.47
CA ASN A 702 6.80 20.62 14.28
C ASN A 702 6.29 21.19 15.62
N ILE A 703 6.39 20.41 16.70
CA ILE A 703 5.84 20.81 18.00
C ILE A 703 6.77 21.71 18.82
N LYS A 704 8.02 21.92 18.39
CA LYS A 704 9.03 22.69 19.16
C LYS A 704 8.67 24.18 19.30
N GLY A 705 7.81 24.70 18.44
CA GLY A 705 7.34 26.09 18.46
C GLY A 705 6.03 26.31 19.22
N PHE A 706 5.49 25.29 19.91
CA PHE A 706 4.20 25.37 20.60
C PHE A 706 4.38 25.36 22.12
N GLU A 707 3.49 26.08 22.82
CA GLU A 707 3.39 26.01 24.28
C GLU A 707 3.05 24.58 24.74
N PRO A 708 3.76 24.04 25.75
CA PRO A 708 3.54 22.69 26.26
C PRO A 708 2.09 22.39 26.65
N GLU A 709 1.37 23.35 27.29
CA GLU A 709 -0.02 23.11 27.71
C GLU A 709 -0.96 22.93 26.51
N LYS A 710 -0.72 23.67 25.42
CA LYS A 710 -1.52 23.54 24.19
C LYS A 710 -1.35 22.16 23.56
N ILE A 711 -0.11 21.65 23.52
CA ILE A 711 0.16 20.30 23.01
C ILE A 711 -0.46 19.25 23.93
N ALA A 712 -0.33 19.38 25.26
CA ALA A 712 -0.94 18.47 26.22
C ALA A 712 -2.46 18.36 26.03
N SER A 713 -3.15 19.50 25.87
CA SER A 713 -4.60 19.54 25.59
C SER A 713 -4.96 18.83 24.28
N LEU A 714 -4.16 18.99 23.22
CA LEU A 714 -4.35 18.30 21.94
C LEU A 714 -4.14 16.80 22.03
N LEU A 715 -3.15 16.34 22.80
CA LEU A 715 -2.87 14.91 22.97
C LEU A 715 -3.94 14.25 23.86
N ASN A 716 -4.47 14.96 24.87
CA ASN A 716 -5.55 14.48 25.72
C ASN A 716 -6.90 14.38 25.00
N SER A 717 -7.14 15.23 24.00
CA SER A 717 -8.37 15.21 23.18
C SER A 717 -8.28 14.30 21.95
N ALA A 718 -7.15 13.62 21.75
CA ALA A 718 -6.96 12.70 20.63
C ALA A 718 -8.01 11.58 20.62
N SER A 719 -8.52 11.25 19.45
CA SER A 719 -9.52 10.18 19.28
C SER A 719 -9.50 9.62 17.87
N LEU A 720 -9.72 8.29 17.73
CA LEU A 720 -10.09 7.67 16.44
C LEU A 720 -11.55 7.19 16.42
N ASN A 721 -12.37 7.60 17.39
CA ASN A 721 -13.73 7.09 17.52
C ASN A 721 -14.60 7.35 16.28
N GLY A 722 -14.39 8.48 15.58
CA GLY A 722 -15.11 8.82 14.35
C GLY A 722 -14.90 7.77 13.26
N VAL A 723 -13.65 7.51 12.89
CA VAL A 723 -13.31 6.50 11.88
C VAL A 723 -13.60 5.07 12.35
N ASP A 724 -13.36 4.75 13.62
CA ASP A 724 -13.71 3.45 14.22
C ASP A 724 -15.21 3.17 14.05
N ASN A 725 -16.06 4.15 14.38
CA ASN A 725 -17.51 4.05 14.23
C ASN A 725 -17.93 3.92 12.77
N TRP A 726 -17.33 4.70 11.86
CA TRP A 726 -17.59 4.58 10.43
C TRP A 726 -17.28 3.17 9.90
N PHE A 727 -16.14 2.59 10.27
CA PHE A 727 -15.83 1.21 9.89
C PHE A 727 -16.79 0.18 10.50
N GLN A 728 -17.30 0.40 11.72
CA GLN A 728 -18.36 -0.45 12.27
C GLN A 728 -19.67 -0.31 11.50
N ILE A 729 -20.03 0.89 11.06
CA ILE A 729 -21.19 1.14 10.20
C ILE A 729 -21.04 0.36 8.89
N LEU A 730 -19.90 0.48 8.21
CA LEU A 730 -19.64 -0.27 6.98
C LEU A 730 -19.77 -1.79 7.19
N ARG A 731 -19.08 -2.35 8.20
CA ARG A 731 -19.10 -3.79 8.50
C ARG A 731 -20.50 -4.33 8.82
N ARG A 732 -21.34 -3.54 9.47
CA ARG A 732 -22.68 -3.97 9.92
C ARG A 732 -23.77 -3.74 8.87
N HIS A 733 -23.61 -2.71 8.04
CA HIS A 733 -24.66 -2.28 7.13
C HIS A 733 -24.38 -2.59 5.66
N ILE A 734 -23.13 -2.83 5.29
CA ILE A 734 -22.76 -3.17 3.91
C ILE A 734 -22.20 -4.58 3.93
N ASN A 735 -22.97 -5.52 3.35
CA ASN A 735 -22.65 -6.95 3.34
C ASN A 735 -21.23 -7.24 2.81
N TYR A 736 -20.79 -6.47 1.82
CA TYR A 736 -19.48 -6.58 1.20
C TYR A 736 -18.29 -6.30 2.16
N TYR A 737 -18.50 -5.61 3.28
CA TYR A 737 -17.46 -5.28 4.26
C TYR A 737 -17.55 -6.11 5.53
N GLU A 738 -18.41 -7.13 5.56
CA GLU A 738 -18.52 -8.04 6.72
C GLU A 738 -17.19 -8.74 7.00
N ARG A 739 -16.93 -9.06 8.28
CA ARG A 739 -15.72 -9.82 8.62
C ARG A 739 -15.83 -11.22 8.02
N PRO A 740 -14.78 -11.69 7.34
CA PRO A 740 -14.78 -13.06 6.86
C PRO A 740 -14.90 -14.05 8.03
N VAL A 741 -15.78 -15.03 7.89
CA VAL A 741 -15.85 -16.17 8.82
C VAL A 741 -14.85 -17.20 8.35
N THR A 742 -13.79 -17.42 9.13
CA THR A 742 -12.81 -18.48 8.88
C THR A 742 -13.34 -19.78 9.48
N SER A 743 -13.62 -20.81 8.66
CA SER A 743 -13.92 -22.14 9.22
C SER A 743 -12.63 -22.81 9.71
N GLY A 744 -12.73 -23.63 10.76
CA GLY A 744 -11.56 -24.27 11.39
C GLY A 744 -10.74 -25.19 10.46
N THR A 745 -11.35 -25.67 9.37
CA THR A 745 -10.73 -26.56 8.37
C THR A 745 -10.33 -25.86 7.06
N ASN A 746 -10.96 -24.72 6.69
CA ASN A 746 -10.65 -23.94 5.48
C ASN A 746 -10.05 -22.55 5.77
N SER A 747 -9.56 -22.32 6.99
CA SER A 747 -8.96 -21.04 7.44
C SER A 747 -7.84 -20.51 6.52
N LYS A 748 -7.28 -21.35 5.65
CA LYS A 748 -6.16 -21.04 4.76
C LYS A 748 -6.52 -20.80 3.29
N ARG A 749 -7.79 -20.84 2.87
CA ARG A 749 -8.13 -20.80 1.42
C ARG A 749 -9.35 -19.99 1.00
N TRP A 750 -10.40 -19.90 1.82
CA TRP A 750 -11.67 -19.38 1.31
C TRP A 750 -12.53 -18.70 2.37
N ASN A 751 -12.82 -17.42 2.14
CA ASN A 751 -13.80 -16.66 2.89
C ASN A 751 -15.19 -16.81 2.26
N ALA A 752 -16.06 -17.63 2.84
CA ALA A 752 -17.36 -18.00 2.24
C ALA A 752 -18.26 -16.80 1.87
N TYR A 753 -18.12 -15.66 2.56
CA TYR A 753 -18.92 -14.45 2.36
C TYR A 753 -18.20 -13.33 1.61
N SER A 754 -17.05 -13.57 0.97
CA SER A 754 -16.21 -12.52 0.37
C SER A 754 -16.04 -12.63 -1.15
N GLY A 755 -16.89 -13.37 -1.87
CA GLY A 755 -16.82 -13.57 -3.33
C GLY A 755 -17.38 -12.41 -4.15
N TYR A 756 -16.97 -11.17 -3.89
CA TYR A 756 -17.63 -9.99 -4.44
C TYR A 756 -16.73 -9.11 -5.31
N ASN A 757 -17.28 -8.65 -6.45
CA ASN A 757 -16.60 -7.70 -7.32
C ASN A 757 -16.32 -6.38 -6.59
N PRO A 758 -15.04 -5.94 -6.50
CA PRO A 758 -14.66 -4.71 -5.80
C PRO A 758 -15.31 -3.43 -6.35
N LYS A 759 -15.74 -3.42 -7.62
CA LYS A 759 -16.51 -2.31 -8.21
C LYS A 759 -17.76 -2.00 -7.37
N TRP A 760 -18.52 -3.02 -7.00
CA TRP A 760 -19.76 -2.84 -6.24
C TRP A 760 -19.49 -2.46 -4.78
N MET A 761 -18.38 -2.93 -4.22
CA MET A 761 -17.91 -2.51 -2.90
C MET A 761 -17.67 -1.00 -2.86
N ALA A 762 -16.90 -0.47 -3.82
CA ALA A 762 -16.60 0.95 -3.92
C ALA A 762 -17.89 1.78 -4.05
N LYS A 763 -18.80 1.36 -4.93
CA LYS A 763 -20.06 2.09 -5.17
C LYS A 763 -20.97 2.11 -3.95
N LEU A 764 -21.20 0.96 -3.32
CA LEU A 764 -22.08 0.87 -2.14
C LEU A 764 -21.50 1.56 -0.91
N MET A 765 -20.17 1.55 -0.74
CA MET A 765 -19.50 2.32 0.30
C MET A 765 -19.76 3.81 0.13
N GLU A 766 -19.66 4.32 -1.09
CA GLU A 766 -19.86 5.74 -1.37
C GLU A 766 -21.32 6.16 -1.20
N VAL A 767 -22.27 5.35 -1.70
CA VAL A 767 -23.69 5.54 -1.42
C VAL A 767 -23.96 5.53 0.09
N LYS A 768 -23.32 4.63 0.84
CA LYS A 768 -23.45 4.58 2.30
C LYS A 768 -22.86 5.80 2.99
N ARG A 769 -21.73 6.34 2.50
CA ARG A 769 -21.08 7.54 3.04
C ARG A 769 -22.06 8.72 2.97
N ILE A 770 -22.65 8.89 1.79
CA ILE A 770 -23.56 10.01 1.50
C ILE A 770 -24.88 9.82 2.28
N TYR A 771 -25.45 8.62 2.27
CA TYR A 771 -26.62 8.30 3.10
C TYR A 771 -26.36 8.48 4.60
N HIS A 772 -25.17 8.14 5.09
CA HIS A 772 -24.77 8.37 6.48
C HIS A 772 -24.68 9.86 6.79
N ASN A 773 -24.01 10.63 5.94
CA ASN A 773 -23.78 12.06 6.15
C ASN A 773 -25.09 12.87 6.18
N TYR A 774 -26.04 12.57 5.30
CA TYR A 774 -27.24 13.40 5.11
C TYR A 774 -28.53 12.82 5.70
N CYS A 775 -28.67 11.50 5.77
CA CYS A 775 -29.94 10.85 6.16
C CYS A 775 -29.89 10.16 7.53
N SER A 776 -28.74 9.59 7.92
CA SER A 776 -28.63 8.87 9.20
C SER A 776 -28.56 9.85 10.37
N THR A 777 -29.31 9.58 11.45
CA THR A 777 -29.41 10.51 12.60
C THR A 777 -28.86 9.90 13.88
N ASN A 778 -28.57 10.75 14.86
CA ASN A 778 -28.21 10.36 16.22
C ASN A 778 -29.43 9.99 17.10
N GLU A 779 -30.61 9.75 16.50
CA GLU A 779 -31.86 9.51 17.25
C GLU A 779 -31.73 8.37 18.27
N ARG A 780 -31.06 7.28 17.91
CA ARG A 780 -30.86 6.15 18.81
C ARG A 780 -30.08 6.56 20.07
N SER A 781 -28.98 7.27 19.90
CA SER A 781 -28.15 7.75 21.01
C SER A 781 -28.92 8.71 21.90
N LEU A 782 -29.70 9.63 21.31
CA LEU A 782 -30.57 10.55 22.06
C LEU A 782 -31.64 9.79 22.87
N ARG A 783 -32.27 8.76 22.30
CA ARG A 783 -33.26 7.92 23.00
C ARG A 783 -32.65 7.19 24.19
N GLU A 784 -31.41 6.70 24.06
CA GLU A 784 -30.69 6.03 25.15
C GLU A 784 -30.27 7.03 26.23
N GLU A 785 -29.74 8.20 25.85
CA GLU A 785 -29.28 9.26 26.76
C GLU A 785 -30.41 9.93 27.54
N TYR A 786 -31.58 10.12 26.92
CA TYR A 786 -32.75 10.75 27.52
C TYR A 786 -33.75 9.74 28.11
N LYS A 787 -33.39 8.45 28.14
CA LYS A 787 -34.23 7.41 28.74
C LYS A 787 -34.47 7.71 30.23
N GLY A 788 -35.72 7.97 30.60
CA GLY A 788 -36.11 8.27 31.99
C GLY A 788 -35.80 9.70 32.45
N LYS A 789 -35.28 10.58 31.59
CA LYS A 789 -35.10 12.01 31.89
C LYS A 789 -36.43 12.76 31.69
N ARG A 790 -36.72 13.74 32.55
CA ARG A 790 -37.93 14.60 32.43
C ARG A 790 -37.84 15.64 31.30
N GLN A 791 -36.62 15.92 30.83
CA GLN A 791 -36.37 16.89 29.76
C GLN A 791 -36.80 16.33 28.41
N LEU A 792 -37.32 17.20 27.54
CA LEU A 792 -37.68 16.83 26.17
C LEU A 792 -36.43 16.41 25.40
N MET A 793 -36.51 15.27 24.70
CA MET A 793 -35.42 14.79 23.85
C MET A 793 -35.16 15.80 22.71
N PRO A 794 -33.88 16.19 22.46
CA PRO A 794 -33.53 17.06 21.35
C PRO A 794 -33.95 16.48 20.00
N LYS A 795 -34.13 17.35 18.99
CA LYS A 795 -34.40 16.92 17.62
C LYS A 795 -33.20 16.13 17.07
N PRO A 796 -33.40 14.94 16.49
CA PRO A 796 -32.31 14.19 15.86
C PRO A 796 -31.66 14.97 14.72
N THR A 797 -30.33 14.87 14.61
CA THR A 797 -29.54 15.55 13.58
C THR A 797 -28.70 14.56 12.78
N SER A 798 -28.45 14.88 11.52
CA SER A 798 -27.48 14.16 10.67
C SER A 798 -26.05 14.69 10.90
N PRO A 799 -25.01 13.94 10.49
CA PRO A 799 -23.64 14.44 10.49
C PRO A 799 -23.47 15.76 9.73
N ALA A 800 -24.09 15.92 8.55
CA ALA A 800 -24.03 17.14 7.76
C ALA A 800 -24.63 18.34 8.52
N MET A 801 -25.72 18.13 9.26
CA MET A 801 -26.29 19.17 10.13
C MET A 801 -25.34 19.57 11.26
N ARG A 802 -24.69 18.60 11.92
CA ARG A 802 -23.70 18.90 12.98
C ARG A 802 -22.44 19.58 12.44
N LEU A 803 -22.11 19.33 11.16
CA LEU A 803 -21.05 20.05 10.47
C LEU A 803 -21.47 21.49 10.07
N ASN A 804 -22.75 21.85 10.16
CA ASN A 804 -23.35 23.09 9.63
C ASN A 804 -23.33 23.18 8.09
N LEU A 805 -23.32 22.03 7.40
CA LEU A 805 -23.40 21.99 5.95
C LEU A 805 -24.83 22.20 5.43
N THR A 806 -25.82 21.84 6.24
CA THR A 806 -27.25 21.98 5.94
C THR A 806 -28.05 22.10 7.23
N THR A 807 -29.23 22.70 7.17
CA THR A 807 -30.22 22.70 8.26
C THR A 807 -31.27 21.61 8.09
N ASP A 808 -31.33 20.99 6.92
CA ASP A 808 -32.37 20.06 6.53
C ASP A 808 -31.96 18.61 6.81
N LEU A 809 -32.97 17.80 7.13
CA LEU A 809 -32.80 16.37 7.27
C LEU A 809 -33.34 15.69 6.01
N PHE A 810 -32.48 14.96 5.33
CA PHE A 810 -32.82 14.29 4.07
C PHE A 810 -33.21 12.83 4.27
N THR A 811 -33.90 12.28 3.29
CA THR A 811 -34.35 10.89 3.20
C THR A 811 -33.66 10.17 2.04
N ALA A 812 -33.77 8.84 2.00
CA ALA A 812 -33.29 8.06 0.85
C ALA A 812 -33.99 8.48 -0.46
N GLU A 813 -35.27 8.87 -0.42
CA GLU A 813 -35.99 9.32 -1.61
C GLU A 813 -35.41 10.64 -2.15
N ASP A 814 -34.95 11.54 -1.27
CA ASP A 814 -34.32 12.80 -1.69
C ASP A 814 -33.03 12.53 -2.48
N ILE A 815 -32.25 11.51 -2.10
CA ILE A 815 -31.07 11.08 -2.86
C ILE A 815 -31.49 10.46 -4.20
N ILE A 816 -32.42 9.49 -4.20
CA ILE A 816 -32.80 8.73 -5.41
C ILE A 816 -33.50 9.62 -6.45
N SER A 817 -34.24 10.62 -6.00
CA SER A 817 -34.97 11.58 -6.84
C SER A 817 -34.18 12.86 -7.15
N PHE A 818 -32.95 12.98 -6.62
CA PHE A 818 -32.11 14.15 -6.83
C PHE A 818 -31.80 14.38 -8.30
N SER A 819 -31.85 15.63 -8.73
CA SER A 819 -31.45 15.98 -10.09
C SER A 819 -30.79 17.34 -10.08
N PHE A 820 -29.49 17.35 -10.32
CA PHE A 820 -28.70 18.56 -10.43
C PHE A 820 -29.32 19.55 -11.43
N ASN A 821 -29.76 19.04 -12.59
CA ASN A 821 -30.45 19.84 -13.59
C ASN A 821 -31.75 20.43 -13.03
N LYS A 822 -32.57 19.65 -12.31
CA LYS A 822 -33.82 20.13 -11.72
C LYS A 822 -33.55 21.30 -10.77
N GLU A 823 -32.60 21.15 -9.86
CA GLU A 823 -32.26 22.18 -8.87
C GLU A 823 -31.83 23.49 -9.53
N ILE A 824 -30.97 23.43 -10.56
CA ILE A 824 -30.56 24.63 -11.31
C ILE A 824 -31.73 25.25 -12.06
N PHE A 825 -32.59 24.45 -12.70
CA PHE A 825 -33.76 24.98 -13.42
C PHE A 825 -34.81 25.60 -12.47
N THR A 826 -34.92 25.15 -11.23
CA THR A 826 -35.84 25.72 -10.23
C THR A 826 -35.27 26.95 -9.54
N ASN A 827 -33.98 26.97 -9.24
CA ASN A 827 -33.28 28.12 -8.67
C ASN A 827 -32.91 29.10 -9.80
N LYS A 828 -33.91 29.88 -10.25
CA LYS A 828 -33.77 30.93 -11.29
C LYS A 828 -32.69 32.00 -11.00
N SER A 829 -32.03 31.97 -9.84
CA SER A 829 -30.98 32.90 -9.44
C SER A 829 -29.58 32.55 -9.94
N MET A 830 -29.39 31.43 -10.64
CA MET A 830 -28.08 31.01 -11.20
C MET A 830 -28.02 30.99 -12.74
N ILE A 831 -29.06 31.43 -13.46
CA ILE A 831 -29.04 31.62 -14.93
C ILE A 831 -29.02 33.11 -15.25
#